data_AF-A0A0G1JHH3-F1
#
_entry.id   AF-A0A0G1JHH3-F1
#
_cell.length_a   1.000
_cell.length_b   1.000
_cell.length_c   1.000
_cell.angle_alpha   90.00
_cell.angle_beta   90.00
_cell.angle_gamma   90.00
#
_symmetry.space_group_name_H-M   'P 1'
#
loop_
_entity.id
_entity.type
_entity.pdbx_description
1 polymer ?
#
loop_
_entity_poly.entity_id
_entity_poly.type
_entity_poly.pdbx_seq_one_letter_code
_entity_poly.pdbx_strand_id
1 'polypeptide(L)'
;MTLDAPTNGTLGTDTVHTLTITDNDDAPTVTVTSTSQFTLNTPSGLTVTAPYTLTGTATGTDYSVTASPALIAPGDTTATVTFTITDDTLDENSETAILTLDAPTNGTLGTDTVHTLTITDNDDAPTVQWTAASQSGAESVGTLTITAEINAVSGLTVTIPYTVTGTATGSGTDYSITASPITITAGSTTTTVTITVVEDVLDEISETVVTTIGVPTNATVGATNIHTATITDNDAAPSVYWTESSQSVTEDDTVITLTAELDAVSGLTVTIPYTMTGSATGGGSDYSITTSPVTITAGQTATDITITIIEDVIVEPDETVIVTMGTPTNAGPGVTTVHTVTIVRDDFAKTYSPIATTVGNPTGAVVSDTVNFTSPTDGEEISEGTIKTIKWSSSGFFSFVNLYYSTDSSQTFNLIERNLVNTGSYTWTIPSEVGATVIIKIEGTDLATVLATDTATFSIIDGVFVEEPTETTTEEETLTEEETQEQINIIGIALETVLGDRWVQDADRRGVADIFADFPETVVVGSLIKLFDDGNPETQFDSAVYYIGADLRRHPFPNEAVYKTWFTNFFGIREVDETTMAAILVGPMVTYRPGSSLVKFPSVPKVYFVDSTGALRWITSEELAISLYGNSWASGVNDISEAFWSSYIFGSDLISMNDENWAMGIARH
;
A
#
# COMPACT_ATOMS: atom_id res chain seq x y z
N MET A 1 -77.94 13.92 91.30
CA MET A 1 -76.70 13.34 90.74
C MET A 1 -77.03 11.95 90.23
N THR A 2 -77.31 11.86 88.94
CA THR A 2 -77.12 10.67 88.11
C THR A 2 -76.75 11.25 86.76
N LEU A 3 -75.44 11.42 86.54
CA LEU A 3 -74.91 11.65 85.20
C LEU A 3 -75.29 10.44 84.37
N ASP A 4 -76.03 10.64 83.27
CA ASP A 4 -76.04 9.66 82.19
C ASP A 4 -74.59 9.44 81.76
N ALA A 5 -74.17 8.17 81.71
CA ALA A 5 -72.86 7.81 81.19
C ALA A 5 -72.78 8.32 79.73
N PRO A 6 -71.71 9.04 79.34
CA PRO A 6 -71.56 9.48 77.96
C PRO A 6 -71.55 8.24 77.06
N THR A 7 -72.43 8.21 76.06
CA THR A 7 -72.42 7.19 75.02
C THR A 7 -71.11 7.29 74.26
N ASN A 8 -70.25 6.28 74.40
CA ASN A 8 -68.93 6.24 73.77
C ASN A 8 -69.11 6.07 72.25
N GLY A 9 -68.72 7.06 71.46
CA GLY A 9 -68.72 6.96 70.00
C GLY A 9 -67.62 6.01 69.50
N THR A 10 -67.89 5.30 68.40
CA THR A 10 -66.92 4.53 67.62
C THR A 10 -66.26 5.45 66.60
N LEU A 11 -64.93 5.46 66.54
CA LEU A 11 -64.12 6.28 65.65
C LEU A 11 -63.80 5.50 64.36
N GLY A 12 -64.22 5.95 63.17
CA GLY A 12 -63.70 5.38 61.90
C GLY A 12 -64.72 5.09 60.80
N THR A 13 -65.13 6.12 60.08
CA THR A 13 -65.44 5.99 58.65
C THR A 13 -64.67 7.07 57.89
N ASP A 14 -63.48 6.74 57.37
CA ASP A 14 -62.85 7.50 56.29
C ASP A 14 -63.34 6.91 54.95
N THR A 15 -63.57 7.76 53.94
CA THR A 15 -64.12 7.33 52.63
C THR A 15 -63.07 7.40 51.52
N VAL A 16 -61.78 7.58 51.84
CA VAL A 16 -60.73 7.66 50.81
C VAL A 16 -59.51 6.84 51.23
N HIS A 17 -59.37 5.64 50.65
CA HIS A 17 -58.29 4.69 50.98
C HIS A 17 -56.93 5.05 50.37
N THR A 18 -56.86 6.03 49.48
CA THR A 18 -55.62 6.57 48.90
C THR A 18 -55.89 7.97 48.39
N LEU A 19 -55.19 8.96 48.94
CA LEU A 19 -55.13 10.30 48.37
C LEU A 19 -53.76 10.48 47.69
N THR A 20 -53.78 10.90 46.43
CA THR A 20 -52.57 11.27 45.69
C THR A 20 -52.47 12.78 45.67
N ILE A 21 -51.34 13.29 46.13
CA ILE A 21 -51.03 14.71 46.09
C ILE A 21 -49.70 14.87 45.36
N THR A 22 -49.66 15.85 44.46
CA THR A 22 -48.45 16.23 43.76
C THR A 22 -47.79 17.35 44.54
N ASP A 23 -46.49 17.22 44.73
CA ASP A 23 -45.66 18.38 45.03
C ASP A 23 -45.73 19.34 43.81
N ASN A 24 -45.75 20.66 43.95
CA ASN A 24 -46.24 21.52 42.84
C ASN A 24 -45.51 22.86 42.73
N ASP A 25 -44.65 22.92 41.71
CA ASP A 25 -43.71 24.02 41.40
C ASP A 25 -44.35 25.26 40.69
N ASP A 26 -45.63 25.22 40.29
CA ASP A 26 -46.29 26.32 39.56
C ASP A 26 -46.81 27.48 40.47
N ALA A 27 -45.90 28.19 41.15
CA ALA A 27 -45.99 29.55 41.76
C ALA A 27 -47.05 29.89 42.85
N PRO A 28 -46.80 30.92 43.68
CA PRO A 28 -45.83 30.95 44.78
C PRO A 28 -46.38 30.19 46.01
N THR A 29 -45.61 29.25 46.57
CA THR A 29 -45.89 28.62 47.88
C THR A 29 -47.35 28.18 48.04
N VAL A 30 -47.83 27.31 47.16
CA VAL A 30 -49.10 26.63 47.38
C VAL A 30 -48.84 25.55 48.41
N THR A 31 -49.19 25.82 49.66
CA THR A 31 -49.26 24.78 50.70
C THR A 31 -50.32 23.77 50.27
N VAL A 32 -49.92 22.65 49.67
CA VAL A 32 -50.87 21.60 49.34
C VAL A 32 -51.25 20.91 50.64
N THR A 33 -52.53 21.03 50.99
CA THR A 33 -53.06 20.48 52.24
C THR A 33 -53.91 19.25 51.97
N SER A 34 -53.48 18.10 52.50
CA SER A 34 -54.35 16.93 52.65
C SER A 34 -55.07 17.02 53.98
N THR A 35 -56.35 16.65 54.02
CA THR A 35 -57.09 16.50 55.28
C THR A 35 -57.57 15.08 55.45
N SER A 36 -57.11 14.39 56.49
CA SER A 36 -57.72 13.15 56.97
C SER A 36 -58.73 13.51 58.08
N GLN A 37 -59.95 12.99 58.00
CA GLN A 37 -60.99 13.29 58.99
C GLN A 37 -61.23 12.09 59.91
N PHE A 38 -61.10 12.32 61.21
CA PHE A 38 -61.53 11.34 62.21
C PHE A 38 -63.00 11.60 62.55
N THR A 39 -63.83 10.58 62.43
CA THR A 39 -65.28 10.67 62.59
C THR A 39 -65.77 9.77 63.73
N LEU A 40 -66.55 10.34 64.65
CA LEU A 40 -67.34 9.60 65.64
C LEU A 40 -68.72 9.27 65.05
N ASN A 41 -69.18 8.04 65.22
CA ASN A 41 -70.54 7.66 64.82
C ASN A 41 -71.65 8.39 65.61
N THR A 42 -71.34 8.92 66.81
CA THR A 42 -72.22 9.73 67.65
C THR A 42 -71.42 10.77 68.44
N PRO A 43 -71.97 11.97 68.72
CA PRO A 43 -71.31 12.97 69.56
C PRO A 43 -71.01 12.45 70.97
N SER A 44 -69.84 12.81 71.52
CA SER A 44 -69.47 12.53 72.92
C SER A 44 -69.70 13.74 73.82
N GLY A 45 -70.07 13.51 75.08
CA GLY A 45 -70.12 14.55 76.11
C GLY A 45 -68.75 14.91 76.72
N LEU A 46 -67.70 14.18 76.34
CA LEU A 46 -66.31 14.39 76.76
C LEU A 46 -65.43 14.66 75.53
N THR A 47 -64.30 15.33 75.72
CA THR A 47 -63.28 15.43 74.67
C THR A 47 -62.76 14.03 74.35
N VAL A 48 -62.80 13.65 73.07
CA VAL A 48 -62.18 12.42 72.58
C VAL A 48 -60.79 12.75 72.07
N THR A 49 -59.77 12.04 72.55
CA THR A 49 -58.40 12.14 72.00
C THR A 49 -58.18 10.98 71.05
N ALA A 50 -57.78 11.28 69.81
CA ALA A 50 -57.39 10.32 68.79
C ALA A 50 -55.88 10.40 68.58
N PRO A 51 -55.06 9.66 69.37
CA PRO A 51 -53.65 9.50 69.08
C PRO A 51 -53.48 8.72 67.76
N TYR A 52 -52.41 9.04 67.04
CA TYR A 52 -51.98 8.33 65.84
C TYR A 52 -50.46 8.29 65.74
N THR A 53 -49.98 7.31 64.99
CA THR A 53 -48.58 7.12 64.58
C THR A 53 -48.42 7.36 63.08
N LEU A 54 -47.21 7.74 62.67
CA LEU A 54 -46.83 7.96 61.27
C LEU A 54 -45.72 7.00 60.88
N THR A 55 -45.87 6.40 59.70
CA THR A 55 -44.89 5.55 59.02
C THR A 55 -44.92 5.86 57.52
N GLY A 56 -44.15 5.15 56.70
CA GLY A 56 -44.08 5.37 55.26
C GLY A 56 -42.65 5.59 54.80
N THR A 57 -42.49 6.03 53.55
CA THR A 57 -41.18 6.40 52.97
C THR A 57 -40.91 7.90 53.12
N ALA A 58 -41.96 8.72 53.08
CA ALA A 58 -41.86 10.16 53.30
C ALA A 58 -41.53 10.47 54.76
N THR A 59 -40.67 11.45 54.94
CA THR A 59 -40.11 11.93 56.21
C THR A 59 -40.52 13.39 56.50
N GLY A 60 -39.88 14.01 57.48
CA GLY A 60 -40.17 15.39 57.89
C GLY A 60 -39.60 16.45 56.95
N THR A 61 -38.84 16.05 55.93
CA THR A 61 -38.46 16.93 54.80
C THR A 61 -39.66 17.15 53.89
N ASP A 62 -40.45 16.11 53.65
CA ASP A 62 -41.43 16.05 52.54
C ASP A 62 -42.83 16.50 53.00
N TYR A 63 -43.09 16.42 54.31
CA TYR A 63 -44.32 16.99 54.87
C TYR A 63 -44.19 17.39 56.35
N SER A 64 -45.09 18.28 56.76
CA SER A 64 -45.45 18.46 58.17
C SER A 64 -46.91 18.06 58.40
N VAL A 65 -47.23 17.63 59.62
CA VAL A 65 -48.56 17.13 59.96
C VAL A 65 -49.04 17.78 61.26
N THR A 66 -50.36 17.87 61.43
CA THR A 66 -50.95 18.25 62.72
C THR A 66 -50.35 17.40 63.85
N ALA A 67 -50.19 17.95 65.05
CA ALA A 67 -49.62 17.19 66.17
C ALA A 67 -50.61 16.15 66.70
N SER A 68 -50.11 14.94 67.02
CA SER A 68 -50.86 13.89 67.72
C SER A 68 -50.93 14.18 69.22
N PRO A 69 -52.06 13.95 69.92
CA PRO A 69 -53.32 13.42 69.40
C PRO A 69 -54.22 14.51 68.78
N ALA A 70 -55.04 14.12 67.81
CA ALA A 70 -56.15 14.97 67.36
C ALA A 70 -57.25 15.01 68.43
N LEU A 71 -57.94 16.15 68.55
CA LEU A 71 -58.95 16.39 69.58
C LEU A 71 -60.32 16.60 68.94
N ILE A 72 -61.32 15.81 69.36
CA ILE A 72 -62.73 16.04 69.03
C ILE A 72 -63.39 16.65 70.28
N ALA A 73 -63.86 17.89 70.17
CA ALA A 73 -64.47 18.59 71.30
C ALA A 73 -65.83 17.97 71.70
N PRO A 74 -66.30 18.17 72.94
CA PRO A 74 -67.62 17.69 73.35
C PRO A 74 -68.72 18.23 72.43
N GLY A 75 -69.59 17.34 71.95
CA GLY A 75 -70.67 17.67 71.01
C GLY A 75 -70.28 17.64 69.53
N ASP A 76 -68.98 17.68 69.20
CA ASP A 76 -68.51 17.49 67.84
C ASP A 76 -68.42 15.99 67.49
N THR A 77 -68.43 15.71 66.19
CA THR A 77 -68.26 14.35 65.66
C THR A 77 -67.01 14.20 64.81
N THR A 78 -66.29 15.30 64.54
CA THR A 78 -65.17 15.27 63.60
C THR A 78 -63.97 16.05 64.12
N ALA A 79 -62.77 15.53 63.88
CA ALA A 79 -61.53 16.30 63.93
C ALA A 79 -60.77 16.09 62.62
N THR A 80 -60.00 17.10 62.21
CA THR A 80 -59.19 17.04 60.99
C THR A 80 -57.71 16.95 61.36
N VAL A 81 -57.00 16.04 60.71
CA VAL A 81 -55.53 16.02 60.66
C VAL A 81 -55.12 16.54 59.30
N THR A 82 -54.36 17.63 59.29
CA THR A 82 -53.83 18.24 58.06
C THR A 82 -52.40 17.79 57.84
N PHE A 83 -52.10 17.28 56.64
CA PHE A 83 -50.73 17.20 56.11
C PHE A 83 -50.49 18.42 55.24
N THR A 84 -49.31 19.01 55.39
CA THR A 84 -48.78 20.10 54.58
C THR A 84 -47.55 19.55 53.87
N ILE A 85 -47.63 19.39 52.55
CA ILE A 85 -46.48 18.93 51.73
C ILE A 85 -45.45 20.06 51.64
N THR A 86 -44.18 19.68 51.73
CA THR A 86 -43.05 20.58 51.53
C THR A 86 -42.59 20.46 50.08
N ASP A 87 -42.68 21.58 49.36
CA ASP A 87 -42.24 21.69 47.98
C ASP A 87 -40.74 21.95 47.90
N ASP A 88 -40.05 21.14 47.10
CA ASP A 88 -38.64 21.36 46.77
C ASP A 88 -38.34 21.20 45.27
N THR A 89 -37.11 20.82 44.92
CA THR A 89 -36.66 20.73 43.51
C THR A 89 -35.86 19.45 43.28
N LEU A 90 -36.02 18.46 44.17
CA LEU A 90 -35.23 17.25 44.24
C LEU A 90 -35.97 16.13 43.51
N ASP A 91 -35.47 15.75 42.33
CA ASP A 91 -35.98 14.58 41.59
C ASP A 91 -35.88 13.30 42.45
N GLU A 92 -37.03 12.71 42.76
CA GLU A 92 -37.23 11.63 43.73
C GLU A 92 -38.26 10.59 43.26
N ASN A 93 -38.40 9.48 44.00
CA ASN A 93 -39.52 8.58 43.74
C ASN A 93 -40.76 9.11 44.45
N SER A 94 -41.95 8.78 43.94
CA SER A 94 -43.17 8.99 44.72
C SER A 94 -43.10 8.28 46.07
N GLU A 95 -43.51 8.97 47.11
CA GLU A 95 -43.38 8.55 48.49
C GLU A 95 -44.73 8.34 49.16
N THR A 96 -44.72 7.76 50.37
CA THR A 96 -45.94 7.55 51.15
C THR A 96 -45.81 8.06 52.56
N ALA A 97 -46.87 8.70 53.07
CA ALA A 97 -47.09 8.97 54.48
C ALA A 97 -48.31 8.16 54.96
N ILE A 98 -48.10 7.31 55.95
CA ILE A 98 -49.10 6.36 56.45
C ILE A 98 -49.44 6.72 57.90
N LEU A 99 -50.65 7.21 58.10
CA LEU A 99 -51.22 7.50 59.42
C LEU A 99 -51.97 6.28 59.93
N THR A 100 -51.65 5.83 61.15
CA THR A 100 -52.41 4.78 61.83
C THR A 100 -52.99 5.31 63.14
N LEU A 101 -54.31 5.25 63.27
CA LEU A 101 -55.01 5.58 64.51
C LEU A 101 -54.66 4.59 65.62
N ASP A 102 -54.23 5.14 66.77
CA ASP A 102 -54.02 4.40 68.00
C ASP A 102 -55.30 4.37 68.85
N ALA A 103 -55.28 3.65 69.97
CA ALA A 103 -56.43 3.53 70.87
C ALA A 103 -56.88 4.92 71.40
N PRO A 104 -58.12 5.38 71.09
CA PRO A 104 -58.59 6.68 71.53
C PRO A 104 -58.96 6.67 73.03
N THR A 105 -58.95 7.85 73.66
CA THR A 105 -59.56 8.03 74.99
C THR A 105 -60.98 8.59 74.83
N ASN A 106 -61.91 8.14 75.69
CA ASN A 106 -63.34 8.49 75.61
C ASN A 106 -64.01 8.13 74.26
N GLY A 107 -63.49 7.10 73.59
CA GLY A 107 -64.04 6.50 72.38
C GLY A 107 -63.57 5.05 72.22
N THR A 108 -64.05 4.36 71.21
CA THR A 108 -63.52 3.05 70.79
C THR A 108 -63.07 3.10 69.34
N LEU A 109 -61.96 2.45 69.02
CA LEU A 109 -61.46 2.37 67.65
C LEU A 109 -62.42 1.56 66.77
N GLY A 110 -62.68 2.07 65.56
CA GLY A 110 -63.49 1.41 64.53
C GLY A 110 -62.66 0.45 63.69
N THR A 111 -63.19 0.08 62.52
CA THR A 111 -62.54 -0.89 61.61
C THR A 111 -61.58 -0.24 60.63
N ASP A 112 -61.74 1.05 60.37
CA ASP A 112 -60.89 1.81 59.47
C ASP A 112 -59.95 2.69 60.29
N THR A 113 -58.67 2.32 60.28
CA THR A 113 -57.67 2.86 61.23
C THR A 113 -56.40 3.31 60.52
N VAL A 114 -56.32 3.17 59.20
CA VAL A 114 -55.11 3.46 58.42
C VAL A 114 -55.46 4.36 57.25
N HIS A 115 -54.77 5.49 57.15
CA HIS A 115 -54.85 6.40 56.02
C HIS A 115 -53.49 6.46 55.32
N THR A 116 -53.44 6.23 54.01
CA THR A 116 -52.22 6.30 53.20
C THR A 116 -52.31 7.48 52.23
N LEU A 117 -51.41 8.44 52.42
CA LEU A 117 -51.15 9.54 51.51
C LEU A 117 -49.97 9.16 50.59
N THR A 118 -50.13 9.31 49.29
CA THR A 118 -49.03 9.22 48.31
C THR A 118 -48.64 10.62 47.86
N ILE A 119 -47.38 10.97 48.05
CA ILE A 119 -46.76 12.21 47.58
C ILE A 119 -46.07 11.86 46.26
N THR A 120 -46.54 12.41 45.15
CA THR A 120 -45.94 12.18 43.85
C THR A 120 -44.96 13.29 43.54
N ASP A 121 -43.72 12.89 43.26
CA ASP A 121 -42.70 13.77 42.70
C ASP A 121 -43.15 14.37 41.36
N ASN A 122 -42.86 15.65 41.18
CA ASN A 122 -43.13 16.45 39.99
C ASN A 122 -41.87 17.14 39.46
N ASP A 123 -40.71 16.85 40.04
CA ASP A 123 -39.47 17.47 39.63
C ASP A 123 -38.89 16.81 38.39
N ASP A 124 -38.31 17.63 37.52
CA ASP A 124 -37.67 17.14 36.31
C ASP A 124 -36.34 16.46 36.64
N ALA A 125 -36.12 15.27 36.07
CA ALA A 125 -34.83 14.60 36.14
C ALA A 125 -33.68 15.51 35.65
N PRO A 126 -32.52 15.51 36.31
CA PRO A 126 -31.45 16.43 35.99
C PRO A 126 -30.84 16.16 34.60
N THR A 127 -30.10 17.14 34.08
CA THR A 127 -29.30 16.99 32.85
C THR A 127 -27.86 16.63 33.20
N VAL A 128 -27.25 15.65 32.50
CA VAL A 128 -25.83 15.25 32.68
C VAL A 128 -24.98 15.67 31.49
N GLN A 129 -23.79 16.21 31.75
CA GLN A 129 -22.81 16.61 30.74
C GLN A 129 -21.36 16.42 31.22
N TRP A 130 -20.40 16.45 30.29
CA TRP A 130 -19.00 16.61 30.63
C TRP A 130 -18.68 18.06 31.01
N THR A 131 -17.81 18.27 31.99
CA THR A 131 -17.37 19.63 32.40
C THR A 131 -16.55 20.35 31.33
N ALA A 132 -15.99 19.63 30.36
CA ALA A 132 -15.20 20.20 29.26
C ALA A 132 -15.35 19.36 27.98
N ALA A 133 -15.42 20.04 26.83
CA ALA A 133 -15.49 19.37 25.53
C ALA A 133 -14.15 18.76 25.09
N SER A 134 -13.03 19.26 25.61
CA SER A 134 -11.72 18.71 25.30
C SER A 134 -10.67 18.96 26.39
N GLN A 135 -9.62 18.16 26.36
CA GLN A 135 -8.38 18.36 27.12
C GLN A 135 -7.20 17.76 26.35
N SER A 136 -5.97 18.10 26.76
CA SER A 136 -4.75 17.52 26.19
C SER A 136 -3.70 17.30 27.26
N GLY A 137 -2.90 16.25 27.11
CA GLY A 137 -1.70 16.04 27.91
C GLY A 137 -0.68 15.22 27.13
N ALA A 138 0.60 15.36 27.48
CA ALA A 138 1.62 14.45 26.98
C ALA A 138 1.37 13.03 27.48
N GLU A 139 1.88 12.03 26.79
CA GLU A 139 1.90 10.64 27.26
C GLU A 139 2.42 10.51 28.71
N SER A 140 3.42 11.34 29.05
CA SER A 140 4.03 11.37 30.40
C SER A 140 3.15 11.95 31.50
N VAL A 141 1.93 12.42 31.17
CA VAL A 141 0.98 12.97 32.14
C VAL A 141 0.49 11.91 33.13
N GLY A 142 0.55 10.63 32.74
CA GLY A 142 0.07 9.48 33.51
C GLY A 142 -1.46 9.37 33.59
N THR A 143 -2.18 10.46 33.84
CA THR A 143 -3.66 10.45 33.82
C THR A 143 -4.27 11.76 33.31
N LEU A 144 -5.33 11.64 32.50
CA LEU A 144 -6.27 12.70 32.16
C LEU A 144 -7.61 12.39 32.83
N THR A 145 -8.21 13.36 33.53
CA THR A 145 -9.48 13.16 34.25
C THR A 145 -10.54 14.11 33.72
N ILE A 146 -11.69 13.57 33.34
CA ILE A 146 -12.87 14.35 32.95
C ILE A 146 -14.02 14.07 33.92
N THR A 147 -14.74 15.12 34.32
CA THR A 147 -15.86 15.03 35.25
C THR A 147 -17.17 15.02 34.49
N ALA A 148 -18.04 14.07 34.81
CA ALA A 148 -19.46 14.13 34.48
C ALA A 148 -20.19 14.86 35.61
N GLU A 149 -21.01 15.84 35.26
CA GLU A 149 -21.77 16.66 36.21
C GLU A 149 -23.25 16.67 35.85
N ILE A 150 -24.11 16.69 36.88
CA ILE A 150 -25.54 16.99 36.75
C ILE A 150 -25.86 18.41 37.23
N ASN A 151 -26.84 19.06 36.60
CA ASN A 151 -27.18 20.47 36.85
C ASN A 151 -27.91 20.74 38.19
N ALA A 152 -28.48 19.71 38.79
CA ALA A 152 -29.15 19.75 40.09
C ALA A 152 -28.87 18.44 40.84
N VAL A 153 -28.97 18.47 42.17
CA VAL A 153 -28.93 17.24 42.98
C VAL A 153 -30.19 16.43 42.66
N SER A 154 -30.08 15.10 42.58
CA SER A 154 -31.21 14.17 42.51
C SER A 154 -31.19 13.25 43.73
N GLY A 155 -32.36 12.91 44.25
CA GLY A 155 -32.54 11.87 45.26
C GLY A 155 -32.43 10.45 44.67
N LEU A 156 -32.35 10.34 43.34
CA LEU A 156 -32.12 9.10 42.61
C LEU A 156 -30.64 8.93 42.24
N THR A 157 -30.21 7.66 42.11
CA THR A 157 -28.89 7.36 41.54
C THR A 157 -28.95 7.52 40.03
N VAL A 158 -28.07 8.36 39.48
CA VAL A 158 -27.93 8.58 38.03
C VAL A 158 -26.89 7.61 37.48
N THR A 159 -27.27 6.81 36.48
CA THR A 159 -26.36 5.90 35.77
C THR A 159 -26.07 6.43 34.38
N ILE A 160 -24.80 6.59 34.02
CA ILE A 160 -24.33 7.28 32.83
C ILE A 160 -23.50 6.31 31.99
N PRO A 161 -24.08 5.63 31.00
CA PRO A 161 -23.31 4.90 30.02
C PRO A 161 -22.60 5.89 29.09
N TYR A 162 -21.43 5.52 28.62
CA TYR A 162 -20.73 6.23 27.56
C TYR A 162 -19.98 5.25 26.64
N THR A 163 -19.69 5.69 25.42
CA THR A 163 -18.89 4.96 24.43
C THR A 163 -17.52 5.60 24.26
N VAL A 164 -16.52 4.82 23.87
CA VAL A 164 -15.15 5.29 23.62
C VAL A 164 -14.78 5.04 22.15
N THR A 165 -14.27 6.07 21.50
CA THR A 165 -13.74 6.07 20.12
C THR A 165 -12.48 6.95 20.08
N GLY A 166 -11.92 7.21 18.90
CA GLY A 166 -10.72 8.04 18.76
C GLY A 166 -9.68 7.33 17.91
N THR A 167 -8.47 7.88 17.89
CA THR A 167 -7.32 7.28 17.18
C THR A 167 -6.45 6.43 18.10
N ALA A 168 -6.43 6.73 19.40
CA ALA A 168 -5.65 5.98 20.37
C ALA A 168 -6.23 4.58 20.60
N THR A 169 -5.35 3.60 20.74
CA THR A 169 -5.60 2.20 21.04
C THR A 169 -5.73 1.99 22.55
N GLY A 170 -6.93 1.58 22.97
CA GLY A 170 -7.22 1.29 24.38
C GLY A 170 -6.62 -0.04 24.87
N SER A 171 -7.07 -0.49 26.04
CA SER A 171 -6.64 -1.76 26.68
C SER A 171 -5.16 -1.80 27.11
N GLY A 172 -4.54 -0.63 27.31
CA GLY A 172 -3.19 -0.51 27.83
C GLY A 172 -2.10 -0.51 26.76
N THR A 173 -2.44 -0.32 25.48
CA THR A 173 -1.48 0.12 24.46
C THR A 173 -1.18 1.60 24.72
N ASP A 174 -2.11 2.51 24.41
CA ASP A 174 -1.89 3.96 24.61
C ASP A 174 -2.59 4.45 25.89
N TYR A 175 -3.71 3.80 26.25
CA TYR A 175 -4.44 4.12 27.48
C TYR A 175 -5.30 2.98 28.01
N SER A 176 -5.70 3.14 29.27
CA SER A 176 -6.86 2.48 29.87
C SER A 176 -7.84 3.53 30.42
N ILE A 177 -9.12 3.19 30.54
CA ILE A 177 -10.16 4.15 30.93
C ILE A 177 -11.14 3.50 31.92
N THR A 178 -11.70 4.32 32.81
CA THR A 178 -12.72 3.90 33.80
C THR A 178 -13.87 3.15 33.11
N ALA A 179 -14.29 1.99 33.58
CA ALA A 179 -15.33 1.23 32.86
C ALA A 179 -16.68 1.98 32.80
N SER A 180 -17.36 1.88 31.66
CA SER A 180 -18.74 2.33 31.46
C SER A 180 -19.74 1.26 31.95
N PRO A 181 -20.85 1.62 32.59
CA PRO A 181 -21.31 2.97 32.94
C PRO A 181 -20.67 3.51 34.24
N ILE A 182 -20.64 4.84 34.38
CA ILE A 182 -20.33 5.53 35.64
C ILE A 182 -21.62 5.92 36.37
N THR A 183 -21.53 6.15 37.68
CA THR A 183 -22.69 6.50 38.52
C THR A 183 -22.46 7.75 39.34
N ILE A 184 -23.48 8.60 39.44
CA ILE A 184 -23.59 9.65 40.45
C ILE A 184 -24.61 9.17 41.48
N THR A 185 -24.17 8.95 42.72
CA THR A 185 -25.05 8.51 43.80
C THR A 185 -26.02 9.61 44.21
N ALA A 186 -27.21 9.24 44.68
CA ALA A 186 -28.19 10.16 45.23
C ALA A 186 -27.54 11.17 46.20
N GLY A 187 -27.93 12.45 46.09
CA GLY A 187 -27.36 13.54 46.88
C GLY A 187 -26.02 14.09 46.38
N SER A 188 -25.40 13.50 45.35
CA SER A 188 -24.16 13.99 44.72
C SER A 188 -24.43 14.61 43.36
N THR A 189 -23.54 15.49 42.89
CA THR A 189 -23.69 16.16 41.58
C THR A 189 -22.64 15.76 40.55
N THR A 190 -21.61 15.01 40.93
CA THR A 190 -20.49 14.71 40.04
C THR A 190 -19.95 13.30 40.25
N THR A 191 -19.32 12.79 39.19
CA THR A 191 -18.44 11.62 39.20
C THR A 191 -17.38 11.80 38.11
N THR A 192 -16.30 11.02 38.15
CA THR A 192 -15.14 11.21 37.25
C THR A 192 -14.88 10.00 36.37
N VAL A 193 -14.45 10.25 35.14
CA VAL A 193 -13.78 9.28 34.27
C VAL A 193 -12.30 9.60 34.22
N THR A 194 -11.49 8.61 34.57
CA THR A 194 -10.03 8.68 34.45
C THR A 194 -9.59 7.90 33.22
N ILE A 195 -8.81 8.56 32.37
CA ILE A 195 -8.01 7.99 31.29
C ILE A 195 -6.59 7.88 31.85
N THR A 196 -6.11 6.66 32.07
CA THR A 196 -4.71 6.38 32.44
C THR A 196 -3.91 6.20 31.17
N VAL A 197 -3.00 7.13 30.91
CA VAL A 197 -2.16 7.18 29.72
C VAL A 197 -0.93 6.31 29.95
N VAL A 198 -0.52 5.57 28.92
CA VAL A 198 0.71 4.77 28.92
C VAL A 198 1.80 5.63 28.29
N GLU A 199 2.91 5.80 29.01
CA GLU A 199 4.14 6.38 28.47
C GLU A 199 4.93 5.25 27.83
N ASP A 200 5.44 5.46 26.62
CA ASP A 200 6.47 4.59 26.06
C ASP A 200 7.69 5.34 25.50
N VAL A 201 8.25 4.86 24.40
CA VAL A 201 9.48 5.42 23.76
C VAL A 201 9.33 5.50 22.24
N LEU A 202 8.13 5.22 21.73
CA LEU A 202 7.83 5.08 20.32
C LEU A 202 7.44 6.46 19.78
N ASP A 203 8.19 6.98 18.81
CA ASP A 203 7.82 8.21 18.12
C ASP A 203 6.52 8.02 17.32
N GLU A 204 5.46 8.69 17.75
CA GLU A 204 4.10 8.57 17.23
C GLU A 204 3.48 9.93 16.87
N ILE A 205 2.30 9.91 16.26
CA ILE A 205 1.49 11.13 16.13
C ILE A 205 0.68 11.35 17.40
N SER A 206 0.30 12.61 17.67
CA SER A 206 -0.69 12.86 18.72
C SER A 206 -2.01 12.14 18.42
N GLU A 207 -2.52 11.45 19.43
CA GLU A 207 -3.70 10.60 19.33
C GLU A 207 -4.87 11.13 20.16
N THR A 208 -6.05 10.52 20.00
CA THR A 208 -7.28 10.98 20.66
C THR A 208 -8.05 9.84 21.32
N VAL A 209 -8.64 10.15 22.47
CA VAL A 209 -9.66 9.35 23.17
C VAL A 209 -10.93 10.19 23.25
N VAL A 210 -12.00 9.74 22.59
CA VAL A 210 -13.28 10.43 22.47
C VAL A 210 -14.36 9.68 23.23
N THR A 211 -14.89 10.29 24.28
CA THR A 211 -15.97 9.76 25.12
C THR A 211 -17.30 10.44 24.82
N THR A 212 -18.31 9.65 24.46
CA THR A 212 -19.68 10.15 24.15
C THR A 212 -20.68 9.61 25.16
N ILE A 213 -21.38 10.50 25.87
CA ILE A 213 -22.45 10.14 26.80
C ILE A 213 -23.59 9.46 26.02
N GLY A 214 -23.97 8.27 26.47
CA GLY A 214 -25.11 7.51 25.97
C GLY A 214 -26.43 7.99 26.58
N VAL A 215 -27.43 7.11 26.66
CA VAL A 215 -28.72 7.44 27.31
C VAL A 215 -28.61 7.14 28.81
N PRO A 216 -28.56 8.15 29.70
CA PRO A 216 -28.51 7.92 31.13
C PRO A 216 -29.85 7.45 31.69
N THR A 217 -29.82 6.90 32.90
CA THR A 217 -31.01 6.60 33.72
C THR A 217 -31.16 7.64 34.82
N ASN A 218 -32.38 8.12 35.07
CA ASN A 218 -32.71 9.19 36.03
C ASN A 218 -32.01 10.53 35.72
N ALA A 219 -31.70 10.76 34.44
CA ALA A 219 -31.20 12.03 33.94
C ALA A 219 -31.51 12.13 32.44
N THR A 220 -31.28 13.31 31.89
CA THR A 220 -31.30 13.57 30.44
C THR A 220 -29.92 14.02 29.97
N VAL A 221 -29.63 13.90 28.67
CA VAL A 221 -28.31 14.28 28.12
C VAL A 221 -28.22 15.79 27.93
N GLY A 222 -27.18 16.41 28.51
CA GLY A 222 -26.88 17.82 28.37
C GLY A 222 -26.13 18.18 27.08
N ALA A 223 -25.75 19.45 26.94
CA ALA A 223 -25.18 19.98 25.69
C ALA A 223 -23.77 19.44 25.41
N THR A 224 -22.89 19.39 26.42
CA THR A 224 -21.53 18.85 26.28
C THR A 224 -21.54 17.35 26.50
N ASN A 225 -22.05 16.61 25.51
CA ASN A 225 -22.18 15.16 25.58
C ASN A 225 -21.00 14.40 24.95
N ILE A 226 -20.07 15.10 24.29
CA ILE A 226 -18.84 14.55 23.73
C ILE A 226 -17.66 15.24 24.41
N HIS A 227 -16.66 14.45 24.79
CA HIS A 227 -15.38 14.92 25.29
C HIS A 227 -14.24 14.26 24.51
N THR A 228 -13.28 15.06 24.05
CA THR A 228 -12.07 14.59 23.37
C THR A 228 -10.83 14.88 24.21
N ALA A 229 -10.15 13.83 24.66
CA ALA A 229 -8.81 13.93 25.23
C ALA A 229 -7.77 13.68 24.12
N THR A 230 -6.80 14.58 23.97
CA THR A 230 -5.65 14.41 23.07
C THR A 230 -4.43 13.98 23.88
N ILE A 231 -3.84 12.85 23.51
CA ILE A 231 -2.56 12.36 24.04
C ILE A 231 -1.50 12.85 23.05
N THR A 232 -0.59 13.71 23.50
CA THR A 232 0.49 14.21 22.64
C THR A 232 1.76 13.39 22.88
N ASP A 233 2.27 12.79 21.82
CA ASP A 233 3.61 12.21 21.74
C ASP A 233 4.66 13.19 22.29
N ASN A 234 5.55 12.69 23.15
CA ASN A 234 6.69 13.43 23.70
C ASN A 234 8.04 12.79 23.36
N ASP A 235 8.04 11.76 22.53
CA ASP A 235 9.22 11.05 22.10
C ASP A 235 9.95 11.73 20.96
N ALA A 236 11.23 11.38 20.82
CA ALA A 236 12.07 11.94 19.77
C ALA A 236 12.05 11.01 18.56
N ALA A 237 11.82 11.56 17.38
CA ALA A 237 12.01 10.85 16.12
C ALA A 237 13.39 10.15 16.05
N PRO A 238 13.47 8.91 15.53
CA PRO A 238 14.71 8.15 15.46
C PRO A 238 15.70 8.76 14.47
N SER A 239 16.94 8.29 14.49
CA SER A 239 17.95 8.60 13.46
C SER A 239 18.14 7.42 12.50
N VAL A 240 18.32 7.70 11.21
CA VAL A 240 18.56 6.68 10.17
C VAL A 240 19.98 6.73 9.62
N TYR A 241 20.61 5.57 9.42
CA TYR A 241 21.99 5.45 8.91
C TYR A 241 22.16 4.20 8.03
N TRP A 242 23.18 4.21 7.17
CA TRP A 242 23.66 2.98 6.53
C TRP A 242 24.43 2.14 7.54
N THR A 243 24.14 0.83 7.61
CA THR A 243 24.79 -0.09 8.56
C THR A 243 26.30 -0.20 8.33
N GLU A 244 26.72 -0.05 7.08
CA GLU A 244 28.12 -0.02 6.66
C GLU A 244 28.44 1.26 5.91
N SER A 245 29.69 1.74 5.97
CA SER A 245 30.15 2.90 5.20
C SER A 245 30.68 2.54 3.81
N SER A 246 31.02 1.27 3.61
CA SER A 246 31.57 0.78 2.34
C SER A 246 31.53 -0.73 2.22
N GLN A 247 31.36 -1.21 1.00
CA GLN A 247 31.45 -2.63 0.62
C GLN A 247 32.20 -2.78 -0.71
N SER A 248 32.53 -4.01 -1.07
CA SER A 248 33.06 -4.36 -2.40
C SER A 248 32.37 -5.60 -2.93
N VAL A 249 32.12 -5.63 -4.23
CA VAL A 249 31.47 -6.72 -4.96
C VAL A 249 32.21 -6.91 -6.29
N THR A 250 32.31 -8.13 -6.79
CA THR A 250 32.92 -8.37 -8.11
C THR A 250 31.89 -8.24 -9.24
N GLU A 251 32.32 -8.08 -10.48
CA GLU A 251 31.40 -7.97 -11.63
C GLU A 251 30.63 -9.26 -11.93
N ASP A 252 31.17 -10.43 -11.56
CA ASP A 252 30.47 -11.73 -11.62
C ASP A 252 29.43 -11.93 -10.51
N ASP A 253 29.43 -11.08 -9.49
CA ASP A 253 28.41 -11.08 -8.44
C ASP A 253 27.21 -10.26 -8.89
N THR A 254 26.05 -10.91 -9.02
CA THR A 254 24.85 -10.25 -9.57
C THR A 254 24.23 -9.16 -8.69
N VAL A 255 24.43 -9.18 -7.37
CA VAL A 255 23.75 -8.27 -6.43
C VAL A 255 24.59 -7.96 -5.20
N ILE A 256 24.45 -6.73 -4.70
CA ILE A 256 24.89 -6.31 -3.36
C ILE A 256 23.76 -5.57 -2.64
N THR A 257 23.64 -5.80 -1.34
CA THR A 257 22.58 -5.22 -0.50
C THR A 257 23.15 -4.23 0.49
N LEU A 258 22.55 -3.04 0.54
CA LEU A 258 22.83 -2.01 1.53
C LEU A 258 21.61 -1.90 2.45
N THR A 259 21.84 -1.91 3.76
CA THR A 259 20.78 -1.78 4.75
C THR A 259 20.75 -0.36 5.31
N ALA A 260 19.59 0.29 5.24
CA ALA A 260 19.30 1.48 6.02
C ALA A 260 18.61 1.05 7.33
N GLU A 261 19.11 1.56 8.46
CA GLU A 261 18.66 1.17 9.80
C GLU A 261 18.33 2.40 10.66
N LEU A 262 17.27 2.29 11.47
CA LEU A 262 16.88 3.23 12.52
C LEU A 262 17.56 2.85 13.85
N ASP A 263 17.93 3.85 14.64
CA ASP A 263 18.46 3.64 16.00
C ASP A 263 17.39 3.26 17.04
N ALA A 264 16.12 3.51 16.72
CA ALA A 264 14.95 3.11 17.50
C ALA A 264 13.77 2.82 16.56
N VAL A 265 12.81 2.02 17.04
CA VAL A 265 11.54 1.82 16.34
C VAL A 265 10.77 3.14 16.34
N SER A 266 10.06 3.46 15.25
CA SER A 266 9.09 4.55 15.18
C SER A 266 7.70 4.01 14.82
N GLY A 267 6.66 4.62 15.40
CA GLY A 267 5.26 4.40 15.03
C GLY A 267 4.90 5.09 13.71
N LEU A 268 5.81 5.90 13.17
CA LEU A 268 5.69 6.58 11.89
C LEU A 268 6.44 5.84 10.78
N THR A 269 5.94 5.96 9.54
CA THR A 269 6.70 5.51 8.37
C THR A 269 7.82 6.50 8.09
N VAL A 270 9.06 5.99 7.99
CA VAL A 270 10.25 6.77 7.65
C VAL A 270 10.52 6.64 6.15
N THR A 271 10.69 7.76 5.46
CA THR A 271 11.05 7.80 4.03
C THR A 271 12.46 8.35 3.87
N ILE A 272 13.29 7.64 3.13
CA ILE A 272 14.73 7.86 3.05
C ILE A 272 15.09 8.11 1.57
N PRO A 273 15.13 9.38 1.12
CA PRO A 273 15.66 9.70 -0.21
C PRO A 273 17.18 9.49 -0.23
N TYR A 274 17.73 9.17 -1.39
CA TYR A 274 19.18 9.12 -1.62
C TYR A 274 19.54 9.50 -3.05
N THR A 275 20.80 9.88 -3.26
CA THR A 275 21.36 10.23 -4.56
C THR A 275 22.59 9.38 -4.86
N MET A 276 22.90 9.24 -6.14
CA MET A 276 23.99 8.42 -6.65
C MET A 276 25.07 9.27 -7.29
N THR A 277 26.32 8.99 -6.93
CA THR A 277 27.54 9.49 -7.60
C THR A 277 28.55 8.35 -7.67
N GLY A 278 29.75 8.58 -8.21
CA GLY A 278 30.78 7.55 -8.34
C GLY A 278 31.43 7.58 -9.71
N SER A 279 32.23 6.55 -10.00
CA SER A 279 32.81 6.34 -11.33
C SER A 279 31.93 5.43 -12.21
N ALA A 280 31.18 4.51 -11.60
CA ALA A 280 30.27 3.62 -12.31
C ALA A 280 29.03 4.38 -12.83
N THR A 281 28.55 3.96 -13.98
CA THR A 281 27.41 4.47 -14.74
C THR A 281 26.15 3.65 -14.43
N GLY A 282 25.20 4.27 -13.73
CA GLY A 282 23.91 3.65 -13.46
C GLY A 282 22.98 3.59 -14.67
N GLY A 283 21.83 2.93 -14.50
CA GLY A 283 20.76 2.90 -15.51
C GLY A 283 20.86 1.75 -16.49
N GLY A 284 21.59 0.69 -16.13
CA GLY A 284 21.70 -0.52 -16.96
C GLY A 284 23.04 -0.70 -17.67
N SER A 285 24.02 0.19 -17.43
CA SER A 285 25.40 0.01 -17.91
C SER A 285 26.18 -0.84 -16.91
N ASP A 286 26.53 -0.29 -15.75
CA ASP A 286 27.41 -0.98 -14.81
C ASP A 286 26.61 -1.50 -13.60
N TYR A 287 25.53 -0.78 -13.27
CA TYR A 287 24.59 -1.20 -12.24
C TYR A 287 23.16 -0.66 -12.45
N SER A 288 22.23 -1.30 -11.76
CA SER A 288 20.93 -0.74 -11.41
C SER A 288 20.74 -0.78 -9.90
N ILE A 289 19.93 0.11 -9.34
CA ILE A 289 19.69 0.21 -7.90
C ILE A 289 18.20 0.35 -7.64
N THR A 290 17.74 -0.11 -6.47
CA THR A 290 16.41 0.23 -5.95
C THR A 290 16.13 1.72 -6.15
N THR A 291 14.88 2.07 -6.41
CA THR A 291 14.48 3.45 -6.62
C THR A 291 14.49 4.22 -5.30
N SER A 292 14.95 5.47 -5.36
CA SER A 292 14.83 6.41 -4.24
C SER A 292 13.47 7.13 -4.29
N PRO A 293 12.79 7.33 -3.15
CA PRO A 293 13.22 7.01 -1.79
C PRO A 293 12.85 5.57 -1.36
N VAL A 294 13.62 5.00 -0.45
CA VAL A 294 13.23 3.75 0.24
C VAL A 294 12.44 4.07 1.51
N THR A 295 11.59 3.14 1.97
CA THR A 295 10.76 3.32 3.15
C THR A 295 11.00 2.25 4.22
N ILE A 296 10.96 2.67 5.48
CA ILE A 296 10.85 1.80 6.66
C ILE A 296 9.44 2.03 7.21
N THR A 297 8.58 1.02 7.09
CA THR A 297 7.20 1.12 7.59
C THR A 297 7.16 1.20 9.11
N ALA A 298 6.14 1.83 9.67
CA ALA A 298 5.92 1.91 11.12
C ALA A 298 6.11 0.54 11.80
N GLY A 299 6.83 0.51 12.92
CA GLY A 299 7.16 -0.70 13.67
C GLY A 299 8.34 -1.52 13.14
N GLN A 300 8.90 -1.19 11.97
CA GLN A 300 10.15 -1.78 11.45
C GLN A 300 11.35 -0.90 11.82
N THR A 301 12.56 -1.47 11.86
CA THR A 301 13.80 -0.73 12.12
C THR A 301 14.74 -0.67 10.94
N ALA A 302 14.52 -1.46 9.88
CA ALA A 302 15.44 -1.52 8.77
C ALA A 302 14.72 -1.79 7.45
N THR A 303 15.39 -1.41 6.37
CA THR A 303 14.98 -1.73 5.00
C THR A 303 16.24 -1.86 4.15
N ASP A 304 16.17 -2.72 3.15
CA ASP A 304 17.29 -2.99 2.26
C ASP A 304 17.07 -2.25 0.93
N ILE A 305 18.16 -1.71 0.39
CA ILE A 305 18.25 -1.34 -1.02
C ILE A 305 19.19 -2.33 -1.71
N THR A 306 18.82 -2.73 -2.92
CA THR A 306 19.58 -3.68 -3.73
C THR A 306 20.24 -2.92 -4.86
N ILE A 307 21.54 -3.12 -5.03
CA ILE A 307 22.29 -2.74 -6.23
C ILE A 307 22.51 -4.03 -7.02
N THR A 308 21.96 -4.11 -8.22
CA THR A 308 22.22 -5.18 -9.17
C THR A 308 23.41 -4.78 -10.03
N ILE A 309 24.46 -5.59 -10.03
CA ILE A 309 25.66 -5.38 -10.84
C ILE A 309 25.43 -6.02 -12.20
N ILE A 310 25.93 -5.37 -13.24
CA ILE A 310 25.77 -5.83 -14.62
C ILE A 310 27.14 -6.28 -15.09
N GLU A 311 27.28 -7.61 -15.21
CA GLU A 311 28.47 -8.21 -15.81
C GLU A 311 28.51 -7.85 -17.30
N ASP A 312 29.66 -7.39 -17.77
CA ASP A 312 29.92 -7.25 -19.20
C ASP A 312 31.29 -7.84 -19.59
N VAL A 313 31.73 -7.58 -20.82
CA VAL A 313 32.98 -8.14 -21.37
C VAL A 313 34.05 -7.07 -21.61
N ILE A 314 33.83 -5.87 -21.10
CA ILE A 314 34.67 -4.69 -21.28
C ILE A 314 35.64 -4.59 -20.09
N VAL A 315 36.94 -4.65 -20.41
CA VAL A 315 37.99 -4.50 -19.39
C VAL A 315 38.08 -3.07 -18.89
N GLU A 316 37.53 -2.86 -17.70
CA GLU A 316 37.48 -1.59 -16.99
C GLU A 316 38.33 -1.62 -15.70
N PRO A 317 38.73 -0.46 -15.15
CA PRO A 317 39.31 -0.42 -13.80
C PRO A 317 38.23 -0.61 -12.74
N ASP A 318 38.60 -0.99 -11.50
CA ASP A 318 37.64 -1.02 -10.37
C ASP A 318 36.86 0.30 -10.27
N GLU A 319 35.54 0.18 -10.16
CA GLU A 319 34.63 1.31 -10.18
C GLU A 319 33.96 1.53 -8.82
N THR A 320 33.26 2.66 -8.67
CA THR A 320 32.60 3.02 -7.42
C THR A 320 31.17 3.49 -7.65
N VAL A 321 30.28 3.06 -6.76
CA VAL A 321 28.91 3.53 -6.60
C VAL A 321 28.79 4.15 -5.21
N ILE A 322 28.59 5.47 -5.15
CA ILE A 322 28.48 6.24 -3.91
C ILE A 322 27.02 6.63 -3.69
N VAL A 323 26.39 6.01 -2.69
CA VAL A 323 25.01 6.26 -2.25
C VAL A 323 25.06 7.30 -1.13
N THR A 324 24.49 8.48 -1.36
CA THR A 324 24.38 9.54 -0.34
C THR A 324 22.93 9.71 0.09
N MET A 325 22.66 9.52 1.38
CA MET A 325 21.35 9.74 1.97
C MET A 325 20.98 11.23 1.92
N GLY A 326 19.78 11.51 1.44
CA GLY A 326 19.15 12.82 1.49
C GLY A 326 18.55 13.11 2.87
N THR A 327 17.59 14.05 2.93
CA THR A 327 16.89 14.35 4.18
C THR A 327 15.75 13.37 4.40
N PRO A 328 15.80 12.48 5.41
CA PRO A 328 14.70 11.59 5.72
C PRO A 328 13.49 12.34 6.29
N THR A 329 12.30 11.76 6.17
CA THR A 329 11.08 12.24 6.85
C THR A 329 10.78 11.39 8.06
N ASN A 330 10.30 11.99 9.15
CA ASN A 330 10.02 11.31 10.44
C ASN A 330 11.25 10.62 11.05
N ALA A 331 12.45 11.03 10.65
CA ALA A 331 13.71 10.62 11.25
C ALA A 331 14.76 11.73 11.08
N GLY A 332 15.79 11.73 11.92
CA GLY A 332 17.00 12.52 11.75
C GLY A 332 18.08 11.76 10.96
N PRO A 333 19.11 12.46 10.43
CA PRO A 333 20.28 11.80 9.87
C PRO A 333 21.14 11.19 10.98
N GLY A 334 21.48 9.92 10.86
CA GLY A 334 22.40 9.21 11.74
C GLY A 334 23.87 9.46 11.41
N VAL A 335 24.75 8.61 11.96
CA VAL A 335 26.21 8.80 11.87
C VAL A 335 26.77 8.50 10.46
N THR A 336 26.20 7.52 9.76
CA THR A 336 26.66 7.08 8.44
C THR A 336 25.60 7.42 7.40
N THR A 337 25.80 8.50 6.65
CA THR A 337 24.86 8.95 5.61
C THR A 337 25.40 8.74 4.19
N VAL A 338 26.64 8.26 4.05
CA VAL A 338 27.27 7.95 2.77
C VAL A 338 27.76 6.51 2.81
N HIS A 339 27.39 5.73 1.79
CA HIS A 339 27.88 4.38 1.57
C HIS A 339 28.60 4.31 0.22
N THR A 340 29.79 3.70 0.18
CA THR A 340 30.56 3.49 -1.07
C THR A 340 30.67 2.01 -1.39
N VAL A 341 30.09 1.57 -2.49
CA VAL A 341 30.35 0.25 -3.07
C VAL A 341 31.49 0.36 -4.07
N THR A 342 32.47 -0.53 -3.98
CA THR A 342 33.49 -0.73 -5.02
C THR A 342 33.13 -1.96 -5.86
N ILE A 343 32.93 -1.75 -7.16
CA ILE A 343 32.77 -2.83 -8.14
C ILE A 343 34.18 -3.22 -8.57
N VAL A 344 34.58 -4.44 -8.23
CA VAL A 344 35.90 -4.98 -8.52
C VAL A 344 35.78 -5.77 -9.81
N ARG A 345 36.60 -5.41 -10.79
CA ARG A 345 36.63 -6.13 -12.06
C ARG A 345 36.94 -7.61 -11.86
N ASP A 346 36.23 -8.46 -12.56
CA ASP A 346 36.48 -9.91 -12.62
C ASP A 346 37.15 -10.31 -13.96
N ASP A 347 37.10 -9.42 -14.93
CA ASP A 347 37.56 -9.63 -16.29
C ASP A 347 39.08 -9.38 -16.45
N PHE A 348 39.85 -10.33 -15.95
CA PHE A 348 41.30 -10.30 -16.15
C PHE A 348 41.63 -10.31 -17.64
N ALA A 349 42.37 -9.29 -18.11
CA ALA A 349 43.01 -9.30 -19.42
C ALA A 349 43.67 -10.67 -19.64
N LYS A 350 43.10 -11.46 -20.57
CA LYS A 350 43.56 -12.82 -20.89
C LYS A 350 45.05 -12.74 -21.21
N THR A 351 45.88 -13.11 -20.24
CA THR A 351 47.30 -13.37 -20.51
C THR A 351 47.35 -14.71 -21.22
N TYR A 352 47.33 -14.67 -22.55
CA TYR A 352 47.58 -15.86 -23.35
C TYR A 352 49.01 -16.33 -23.04
N SER A 353 49.13 -17.33 -22.18
CA SER A 353 50.35 -18.13 -22.08
C SER A 353 50.54 -18.81 -23.44
N PRO A 354 51.68 -18.64 -24.14
CA PRO A 354 51.85 -19.22 -25.45
C PRO A 354 51.80 -20.75 -25.34
N ILE A 355 50.85 -21.38 -26.04
CA ILE A 355 50.90 -22.80 -26.36
C ILE A 355 52.21 -23.01 -27.14
N ALA A 356 53.20 -23.60 -26.48
CA ALA A 356 54.41 -24.07 -27.15
C ALA A 356 54.03 -25.28 -28.02
N THR A 357 53.61 -25.02 -29.26
CA THR A 357 53.59 -26.06 -30.30
C THR A 357 55.03 -26.43 -30.60
N THR A 358 55.42 -27.62 -30.16
CA THR A 358 56.68 -28.24 -30.54
C THR A 358 56.57 -28.69 -32.00
N VAL A 359 56.86 -27.78 -32.93
CA VAL A 359 57.31 -28.16 -34.27
C VAL A 359 58.76 -27.74 -34.38
N GLY A 360 59.65 -28.74 -34.38
CA GLY A 360 61.05 -28.51 -34.66
C GLY A 360 61.25 -28.08 -36.11
N ASN A 361 61.83 -26.89 -36.33
CA ASN A 361 63.01 -26.74 -37.17
C ASN A 361 63.71 -25.40 -36.88
N PRO A 362 65.05 -25.32 -37.03
CA PRO A 362 65.88 -24.23 -36.54
C PRO A 362 66.06 -23.12 -37.58
N THR A 363 66.72 -22.04 -37.14
CA THR A 363 67.23 -20.85 -37.87
C THR A 363 66.33 -19.61 -37.83
N GLY A 364 66.89 -18.53 -37.29
CA GLY A 364 66.21 -17.30 -36.95
C GLY A 364 65.72 -16.50 -38.16
N ALA A 365 64.41 -16.53 -38.37
CA ALA A 365 63.67 -15.46 -39.02
C ALA A 365 62.93 -14.69 -37.93
N VAL A 366 63.20 -13.38 -37.84
CA VAL A 366 62.25 -12.46 -37.19
C VAL A 366 61.02 -12.45 -38.10
N VAL A 367 59.92 -13.05 -37.66
CA VAL A 367 58.64 -12.89 -38.35
C VAL A 367 58.21 -11.46 -38.06
N SER A 368 58.29 -10.57 -39.06
CA SER A 368 57.76 -9.22 -38.95
C SER A 368 56.25 -9.28 -38.94
N ASP A 369 55.60 -8.46 -38.10
CA ASP A 369 54.15 -8.35 -38.07
C ASP A 369 53.65 -7.80 -39.42
N THR A 370 52.67 -8.47 -40.01
CA THR A 370 52.01 -8.05 -41.24
C THR A 370 50.51 -8.12 -41.07
N VAL A 371 49.80 -7.17 -41.68
CA VAL A 371 48.37 -7.24 -41.94
C VAL A 371 48.20 -6.95 -43.43
N ASN A 372 47.35 -7.69 -44.14
CA ASN A 372 47.13 -7.49 -45.58
C ASN A 372 45.65 -7.60 -45.91
N PHE A 373 45.08 -6.61 -46.57
CA PHE A 373 43.71 -6.67 -47.06
C PHE A 373 43.55 -7.81 -48.08
N THR A 374 42.40 -8.48 -48.00
CA THR A 374 41.96 -9.51 -48.96
C THR A 374 40.59 -9.17 -49.57
N SER A 375 39.85 -8.23 -48.96
CA SER A 375 38.62 -7.64 -49.48
C SER A 375 38.35 -6.30 -48.76
N PRO A 376 37.85 -5.24 -49.44
CA PRO A 376 37.77 -5.12 -50.89
C PRO A 376 39.15 -5.14 -51.55
N THR A 377 39.22 -5.57 -52.81
CA THR A 377 40.49 -5.63 -53.56
C THR A 377 40.77 -4.30 -54.25
N ASP A 378 42.05 -4.00 -54.48
CA ASP A 378 42.45 -2.78 -55.18
C ASP A 378 41.73 -2.61 -56.54
N GLY A 379 41.01 -1.49 -56.67
CA GLY A 379 40.26 -1.12 -57.86
C GLY A 379 38.84 -1.68 -57.95
N GLU A 380 38.32 -2.32 -56.90
CA GLU A 380 36.92 -2.78 -56.85
C GLU A 380 35.93 -1.60 -56.96
N GLU A 381 34.79 -1.82 -57.62
CA GLU A 381 33.68 -0.84 -57.71
C GLU A 381 32.54 -1.30 -56.80
N ILE A 382 32.14 -0.46 -55.84
CA ILE A 382 31.14 -0.82 -54.82
C ILE A 382 30.06 0.25 -54.76
N SER A 383 28.79 -0.17 -54.76
CA SER A 383 27.67 0.76 -54.70
C SER A 383 27.54 1.42 -53.33
N GLU A 384 27.22 2.72 -53.33
CA GLU A 384 26.96 3.46 -52.09
C GLU A 384 25.85 2.81 -51.24
N GLY A 385 25.95 2.94 -49.91
CA GLY A 385 24.95 2.44 -48.96
C GLY A 385 24.85 0.91 -48.86
N THR A 386 25.61 0.16 -49.65
CA THR A 386 25.67 -1.30 -49.53
C THR A 386 26.49 -1.73 -48.31
N ILE A 387 26.17 -2.91 -47.79
CA ILE A 387 26.94 -3.55 -46.72
C ILE A 387 28.04 -4.40 -47.38
N LYS A 388 29.31 -4.12 -47.03
CA LYS A 388 30.48 -4.86 -47.53
C LYS A 388 31.29 -5.43 -46.37
N THR A 389 31.75 -6.66 -46.53
CA THR A 389 32.71 -7.27 -45.61
C THR A 389 34.14 -6.94 -46.03
N ILE A 390 34.83 -6.20 -45.16
CA ILE A 390 36.27 -6.01 -45.17
C ILE A 390 36.90 -7.31 -44.65
N LYS A 391 37.90 -7.85 -45.35
CA LYS A 391 38.65 -9.06 -44.94
C LYS A 391 40.13 -8.79 -45.01
N TRP A 392 40.91 -9.41 -44.12
CA TRP A 392 42.35 -9.33 -44.11
C TRP A 392 42.99 -10.65 -43.65
N SER A 393 44.25 -10.82 -44.02
CA SER A 393 45.13 -11.85 -43.46
C SER A 393 46.18 -11.17 -42.59
N SER A 394 46.57 -11.80 -41.49
CA SER A 394 47.60 -11.28 -40.60
C SER A 394 48.66 -12.36 -40.31
N SER A 395 49.88 -11.92 -40.05
CA SER A 395 50.97 -12.76 -39.55
C SER A 395 51.75 -11.96 -38.50
N GLY A 396 52.31 -12.64 -37.48
CA GLY A 396 52.94 -11.97 -36.33
C GLY A 396 52.08 -11.98 -35.07
N PHE A 397 52.39 -11.10 -34.12
CA PHE A 397 51.84 -11.09 -32.76
C PHE A 397 51.13 -9.77 -32.43
N PHE A 398 49.88 -9.62 -32.88
CA PHE A 398 48.98 -8.54 -32.48
C PHE A 398 47.52 -9.00 -32.46
N SER A 399 46.78 -8.59 -31.43
CA SER A 399 45.42 -9.09 -31.16
C SER A 399 44.34 -8.17 -31.70
N PHE A 400 44.67 -6.93 -32.03
CA PHE A 400 43.70 -5.92 -32.43
C PHE A 400 44.03 -5.30 -33.78
N VAL A 401 43.01 -4.80 -34.46
CA VAL A 401 43.14 -3.98 -35.65
C VAL A 401 42.31 -2.71 -35.53
N ASN A 402 42.82 -1.60 -36.08
CA ASN A 402 42.05 -0.38 -36.29
C ASN A 402 41.76 -0.23 -37.78
N LEU A 403 40.51 0.09 -38.12
CA LEU A 403 40.04 0.28 -39.48
C LEU A 403 39.70 1.74 -39.73
N TYR A 404 40.17 2.27 -40.86
CA TYR A 404 39.92 3.65 -41.27
C TYR A 404 39.57 3.70 -42.77
N TYR A 405 38.91 4.77 -43.19
CA TYR A 405 38.75 5.10 -44.60
C TYR A 405 39.06 6.57 -44.89
N SER A 406 39.43 6.88 -46.12
CA SER A 406 39.66 8.23 -46.62
C SER A 406 39.04 8.37 -48.00
N THR A 407 38.29 9.45 -48.22
CA THR A 407 37.73 9.85 -49.52
C THR A 407 38.50 11.01 -50.16
N ASP A 408 39.53 11.53 -49.48
CA ASP A 408 40.26 12.74 -49.84
C ASP A 408 41.74 12.48 -50.19
N SER A 409 42.05 11.29 -50.71
CA SER A 409 43.40 10.84 -51.08
C SER A 409 44.38 10.78 -49.89
N SER A 410 43.94 10.20 -48.77
CA SER A 410 44.73 10.02 -47.53
C SER A 410 45.10 11.30 -46.78
N GLN A 411 44.42 12.43 -47.05
CA GLN A 411 44.64 13.66 -46.28
C GLN A 411 43.99 13.57 -44.90
N THR A 412 42.79 12.99 -44.83
CA THR A 412 42.10 12.66 -43.58
C THR A 412 41.66 11.20 -43.59
N PHE A 413 41.88 10.51 -42.47
CA PHE A 413 41.38 9.16 -42.24
C PHE A 413 40.25 9.23 -41.22
N ASN A 414 39.04 8.91 -41.66
CA ASN A 414 37.87 8.72 -40.81
C ASN A 414 37.93 7.33 -40.20
N LEU A 415 37.60 7.22 -38.91
CA LEU A 415 37.56 5.95 -38.21
C LEU A 415 36.36 5.13 -38.69
N ILE A 416 36.61 3.88 -39.08
CA ILE A 416 35.55 2.88 -39.25
C ILE A 416 35.30 2.19 -37.92
N GLU A 417 36.36 1.64 -37.31
CA GLU A 417 36.31 0.95 -36.02
C GLU A 417 37.69 0.92 -35.34
N ARG A 418 37.73 0.93 -34.01
CA ARG A 418 38.97 0.92 -33.20
C ARG A 418 39.05 -0.34 -32.32
N ASN A 419 40.26 -0.85 -32.13
CA ASN A 419 40.59 -1.99 -31.26
C ASN A 419 39.75 -3.23 -31.56
N LEU A 420 39.43 -3.45 -32.84
CA LEU A 420 38.68 -4.61 -33.27
C LEU A 420 39.54 -5.87 -33.06
N VAL A 421 38.99 -6.90 -32.43
CA VAL A 421 39.68 -8.18 -32.30
C VAL A 421 40.04 -8.69 -33.70
N ASN A 422 41.29 -9.12 -33.89
CA ASN A 422 41.82 -9.59 -35.17
C ASN A 422 41.20 -10.95 -35.57
N THR A 423 39.95 -10.92 -36.01
CA THR A 423 39.16 -12.08 -36.48
C THR A 423 39.28 -12.30 -38.00
N GLY A 424 40.01 -11.43 -38.70
CA GLY A 424 40.21 -11.51 -40.14
C GLY A 424 39.08 -10.91 -40.99
N SER A 425 38.01 -10.37 -40.38
CA SER A 425 36.93 -9.70 -41.12
C SER A 425 36.12 -8.70 -40.29
N TYR A 426 35.49 -7.73 -40.97
CA TYR A 426 34.59 -6.74 -40.40
C TYR A 426 33.53 -6.33 -41.43
N THR A 427 32.28 -6.15 -41.02
CA THR A 427 31.19 -5.73 -41.91
C THR A 427 30.91 -4.24 -41.74
N TRP A 428 30.88 -3.51 -42.86
CA TRP A 428 30.75 -2.05 -42.87
C TRP A 428 29.80 -1.58 -43.97
N THR A 429 29.08 -0.49 -43.72
CA THR A 429 28.21 0.17 -44.72
C THR A 429 28.99 1.23 -45.49
N ILE A 430 28.99 1.13 -46.81
CA ILE A 430 29.74 2.03 -47.70
C ILE A 430 29.15 3.46 -47.65
N PRO A 431 29.97 4.52 -47.43
CA PRO A 431 29.52 5.91 -47.40
C PRO A 431 28.88 6.36 -48.72
N SER A 432 27.93 7.30 -48.63
CA SER A 432 27.24 7.88 -49.78
C SER A 432 28.04 8.99 -50.47
N GLU A 433 29.19 8.63 -51.05
CA GLU A 433 30.14 9.55 -51.70
C GLU A 433 30.45 9.07 -53.13
N VAL A 434 29.44 9.05 -54.01
CA VAL A 434 29.55 8.55 -55.39
C VAL A 434 30.66 9.25 -56.18
N GLY A 435 31.51 8.46 -56.84
CA GLY A 435 32.64 8.93 -57.64
C GLY A 435 33.92 9.18 -56.83
N ALA A 436 33.90 8.97 -55.51
CA ALA A 436 35.09 8.99 -54.69
C ALA A 436 35.92 7.71 -54.85
N THR A 437 37.24 7.87 -54.96
CA THR A 437 38.19 6.78 -54.68
C THR A 437 38.41 6.73 -53.18
N VAL A 438 37.99 5.62 -52.56
CA VAL A 438 38.16 5.36 -51.14
C VAL A 438 39.46 4.61 -50.91
N ILE A 439 40.25 5.10 -49.97
CA ILE A 439 41.42 4.38 -49.43
C ILE A 439 41.02 3.85 -48.06
N ILE A 440 40.98 2.53 -47.91
CA ILE A 440 40.84 1.89 -46.60
C ILE A 440 42.21 1.59 -46.03
N LYS A 441 42.36 1.75 -44.71
CA LYS A 441 43.59 1.49 -43.98
C LYS A 441 43.29 0.58 -42.80
N ILE A 442 44.14 -0.43 -42.62
CA ILE A 442 44.16 -1.30 -41.45
C ILE A 442 45.48 -1.10 -40.70
N GLU A 443 45.41 -1.05 -39.38
CA GLU A 443 46.55 -1.01 -38.49
C GLU A 443 46.45 -2.17 -37.52
N GLY A 444 47.38 -3.14 -37.57
CA GLY A 444 47.52 -4.17 -36.55
C GLY A 444 48.19 -3.57 -35.30
N THR A 445 47.55 -3.69 -34.15
CA THR A 445 47.99 -3.04 -32.91
C THR A 445 48.08 -3.98 -31.71
N ASP A 446 49.04 -3.66 -30.84
CA ASP A 446 49.04 -4.11 -29.45
C ASP A 446 48.75 -2.88 -28.58
N LEU A 447 47.48 -2.77 -28.17
CA LEU A 447 46.93 -1.61 -27.49
C LEU A 447 47.24 -0.30 -28.26
N ALA A 448 48.03 0.59 -27.68
CA ALA A 448 48.38 1.89 -28.25
C ALA A 448 49.51 1.86 -29.30
N THR A 449 50.15 0.70 -29.53
CA THR A 449 51.28 0.58 -30.45
C THR A 449 50.85 0.00 -31.78
N VAL A 450 51.12 0.72 -32.89
CA VAL A 450 50.91 0.19 -34.25
C VAL A 450 52.12 -0.67 -34.65
N LEU A 451 51.86 -1.93 -34.99
CA LEU A 451 52.86 -2.95 -35.29
C LEU A 451 52.91 -3.31 -36.78
N ALA A 452 51.77 -3.26 -37.46
CA ALA A 452 51.65 -3.47 -38.90
C ALA A 452 50.61 -2.53 -39.50
N THR A 453 50.74 -2.17 -40.78
CA THR A 453 49.71 -1.42 -41.49
C THR A 453 49.63 -1.85 -42.94
N ASP A 454 48.43 -1.75 -43.51
CA ASP A 454 48.18 -1.94 -44.93
C ASP A 454 47.05 -1.05 -45.41
N THR A 455 46.98 -0.82 -46.72
CA THR A 455 45.98 0.01 -47.37
C THR A 455 45.48 -0.65 -48.64
N ALA A 456 44.17 -0.56 -48.91
CA ALA A 456 43.57 -0.96 -50.17
C ALA A 456 42.66 0.15 -50.70
N THR A 457 42.35 0.11 -51.99
CA THR A 457 41.59 1.15 -52.69
C THR A 457 40.39 0.60 -53.44
N PHE A 458 39.25 1.29 -53.39
CA PHE A 458 38.07 0.95 -54.18
C PHE A 458 37.33 2.24 -54.59
N SER A 459 36.44 2.16 -55.59
CA SER A 459 35.65 3.31 -56.05
C SER A 459 34.18 3.13 -55.69
N ILE A 460 33.55 4.20 -55.22
CA ILE A 460 32.10 4.20 -54.95
C ILE A 460 31.35 4.51 -56.24
N ILE A 461 30.47 3.60 -56.65
CA ILE A 461 29.60 3.76 -57.83
C ILE A 461 28.14 4.00 -57.42
N ASP A 462 27.36 4.58 -58.33
CA ASP A 462 25.92 4.77 -58.16
C ASP A 462 25.21 3.40 -58.13
N GLY A 463 24.25 3.22 -57.23
CA GLY A 463 23.60 1.95 -56.88
C GLY A 463 22.61 1.40 -57.92
N VAL A 464 22.69 1.84 -59.18
CA VAL A 464 21.75 1.42 -60.23
C VAL A 464 22.45 0.54 -61.26
N PHE A 465 22.44 -0.78 -61.02
CA PHE A 465 22.53 -1.76 -62.09
C PHE A 465 21.49 -2.86 -61.88
N VAL A 466 20.59 -2.98 -62.87
CA VAL A 466 19.62 -4.05 -63.04
C VAL A 466 20.26 -5.11 -63.92
N GLU A 467 20.37 -6.36 -63.47
CA GLU A 467 20.37 -7.53 -64.35
C GLU A 467 19.75 -8.76 -63.66
N GLU A 468 19.08 -9.58 -64.48
CA GLU A 468 18.12 -10.65 -64.18
C GLU A 468 18.73 -12.00 -63.71
N PRO A 469 17.93 -12.98 -63.23
CA PRO A 469 18.40 -14.06 -62.36
C PRO A 469 19.01 -15.23 -63.14
N THR A 470 19.95 -15.96 -62.51
CA THR A 470 20.31 -17.33 -62.91
C THR A 470 20.41 -18.27 -61.70
N GLU A 471 20.04 -19.52 -61.96
CA GLU A 471 19.70 -20.59 -61.02
C GLU A 471 20.85 -21.16 -60.16
N THR A 472 20.41 -21.67 -58.99
CA THR A 472 20.93 -22.68 -58.07
C THR A 472 22.21 -23.47 -58.40
N THR A 473 23.06 -23.66 -57.38
CA THR A 473 23.42 -25.00 -56.85
C THR A 473 23.67 -24.93 -55.34
N THR A 474 23.05 -25.85 -54.62
CA THR A 474 23.08 -26.04 -53.16
C THR A 474 24.31 -26.87 -52.77
N GLU A 475 25.05 -26.46 -51.73
CA GLU A 475 25.79 -27.39 -50.87
C GLU A 475 25.31 -27.14 -49.43
N GLU A 476 24.63 -28.13 -48.86
CA GLU A 476 24.34 -28.21 -47.43
C GLU A 476 25.63 -28.54 -46.68
N GLU A 477 26.03 -27.67 -45.76
CA GLU A 477 27.02 -27.99 -44.74
C GLU A 477 26.28 -28.51 -43.50
N THR A 478 26.32 -29.83 -43.28
CA THR A 478 25.78 -30.48 -42.08
C THR A 478 26.73 -30.27 -40.91
N LEU A 479 26.24 -29.64 -39.84
CA LEU A 479 26.91 -29.53 -38.53
C LEU A 479 27.12 -30.92 -37.90
N THR A 480 28.22 -31.11 -37.18
CA THR A 480 28.60 -32.41 -36.62
C THR A 480 27.92 -32.69 -35.28
N GLU A 481 27.69 -33.97 -34.94
CA GLU A 481 27.02 -34.43 -33.70
C GLU A 481 27.65 -33.89 -32.39
N GLU A 482 28.89 -33.39 -32.44
CA GLU A 482 29.58 -32.81 -31.28
C GLU A 482 29.21 -31.33 -31.05
N GLU A 483 28.93 -30.58 -32.12
CA GLU A 483 28.49 -29.17 -32.06
C GLU A 483 27.02 -29.02 -31.63
N THR A 484 26.19 -30.03 -31.90
CA THR A 484 24.80 -30.10 -31.45
C THR A 484 24.69 -30.36 -29.94
N GLN A 485 25.64 -31.10 -29.37
CA GLN A 485 25.63 -31.47 -27.94
C GLN A 485 26.12 -30.34 -27.02
N GLU A 486 26.97 -29.44 -27.54
CA GLU A 486 27.46 -28.26 -26.82
C GLU A 486 26.41 -27.13 -26.78
N GLN A 487 25.61 -26.95 -27.84
CA GLN A 487 24.46 -26.02 -27.83
C GLN A 487 23.33 -26.48 -26.89
N ILE A 488 23.12 -27.79 -26.73
CA ILE A 488 22.11 -28.35 -25.80
C ILE A 488 22.49 -28.11 -24.33
N ASN A 489 23.78 -28.16 -23.99
CA ASN A 489 24.25 -27.93 -22.60
C ASN A 489 24.28 -26.46 -22.19
N ILE A 490 24.50 -25.54 -23.14
CA ILE A 490 24.51 -24.09 -22.87
C ILE A 490 23.07 -23.57 -22.61
N ILE A 491 22.06 -24.15 -23.26
CA ILE A 491 20.65 -23.76 -23.06
C ILE A 491 20.03 -24.41 -21.80
N GLY A 492 20.53 -25.57 -21.36
CA GLY A 492 20.02 -26.28 -20.18
C GLY A 492 20.29 -25.58 -18.83
N ILE A 493 21.31 -24.73 -18.74
CA ILE A 493 21.68 -24.04 -17.49
C ILE A 493 20.95 -22.69 -17.35
N ALA A 494 20.52 -22.07 -18.47
CA ALA A 494 19.83 -20.79 -18.47
C ALA A 494 18.36 -20.84 -17.99
N LEU A 495 17.78 -22.04 -17.81
CA LEU A 495 16.36 -22.23 -17.51
C LEU A 495 16.03 -22.42 -16.01
N GLU A 496 17.03 -22.65 -15.14
CA GLU A 496 16.79 -22.77 -13.69
C GLU A 496 16.75 -21.42 -12.95
N THR A 497 17.28 -20.35 -13.54
CA THR A 497 17.41 -19.03 -12.90
C THR A 497 16.31 -18.02 -13.24
N VAL A 498 15.48 -18.26 -14.28
CA VAL A 498 14.51 -17.26 -14.78
C VAL A 498 13.06 -17.52 -14.35
N LEU A 499 12.74 -18.69 -13.78
CA LEU A 499 11.35 -19.07 -13.45
C LEU A 499 11.11 -19.13 -11.95
N GLY A 500 10.91 -17.96 -11.35
CA GLY A 500 10.28 -17.83 -10.04
C GLY A 500 8.93 -18.55 -10.01
N ASP A 501 8.75 -19.36 -8.97
CA ASP A 501 7.61 -20.23 -8.65
C ASP A 501 6.29 -19.84 -9.32
N ARG A 502 5.93 -20.55 -10.38
CA ARG A 502 4.58 -21.08 -10.61
C ARG A 502 4.60 -22.05 -11.79
N TRP A 503 3.94 -23.20 -11.58
CA TRP A 503 3.64 -24.27 -12.55
C TRP A 503 4.64 -25.42 -12.67
N VAL A 504 4.94 -26.06 -11.54
CA VAL A 504 5.16 -27.53 -11.52
C VAL A 504 3.78 -28.21 -11.48
N GLN A 505 3.20 -28.51 -12.65
CA GLN A 505 2.11 -29.51 -12.70
C GLN A 505 2.04 -30.33 -13.99
N ASP A 506 2.78 -29.99 -15.06
CA ASP A 506 2.91 -30.83 -16.26
C ASP A 506 4.33 -31.38 -16.50
N ALA A 507 5.36 -30.86 -15.79
CA ALA A 507 6.74 -31.34 -15.91
C ALA A 507 6.96 -32.75 -15.30
N ASP A 508 5.97 -33.31 -14.60
CA ASP A 508 6.13 -34.55 -13.83
C ASP A 508 5.78 -35.83 -14.63
N ARG A 509 5.80 -35.78 -15.97
CA ARG A 509 5.58 -37.00 -16.79
C ARG A 509 6.47 -37.21 -18.01
N ARG A 510 7.22 -36.21 -18.46
CA ARG A 510 8.27 -36.32 -19.48
C ARG A 510 9.35 -35.29 -19.18
N GLY A 511 10.58 -35.74 -18.95
CA GLY A 511 11.68 -34.84 -18.53
C GLY A 511 12.01 -33.78 -19.59
N VAL A 512 12.69 -32.72 -19.16
CA VAL A 512 13.07 -31.55 -19.98
C VAL A 512 13.80 -31.93 -21.29
N ALA A 513 14.56 -33.03 -21.28
CA ALA A 513 15.24 -33.56 -22.47
C ALA A 513 14.31 -34.11 -23.56
N ASP A 514 13.09 -34.54 -23.22
CA ASP A 514 12.08 -35.07 -24.16
C ASP A 514 11.29 -33.92 -24.85
N ILE A 515 11.31 -32.70 -24.29
CA ILE A 515 10.61 -31.52 -24.81
C ILE A 515 11.40 -30.86 -25.96
N PHE A 516 12.73 -30.89 -25.90
CA PHE A 516 13.60 -30.32 -26.93
C PHE A 516 13.70 -31.22 -28.18
N ALA A 517 13.51 -32.54 -28.06
CA ALA A 517 13.60 -33.47 -29.20
C ALA A 517 12.46 -33.35 -30.22
N ASP A 518 11.32 -32.74 -29.82
CA ASP A 518 10.14 -32.52 -30.67
C ASP A 518 10.01 -31.06 -31.18
N PHE A 519 10.94 -30.15 -30.81
CA PHE A 519 10.89 -28.75 -31.27
C PHE A 519 11.51 -28.63 -32.68
N PRO A 520 10.85 -27.96 -33.64
CA PRO A 520 11.37 -27.92 -35.01
C PRO A 520 12.71 -27.16 -35.11
N GLU A 521 13.77 -27.81 -35.60
CA GLU A 521 15.12 -27.22 -35.78
C GLU A 521 15.14 -25.95 -36.66
N THR A 522 14.09 -25.72 -37.44
CA THR A 522 13.95 -24.58 -38.37
C THR A 522 13.38 -23.31 -37.74
N VAL A 523 12.92 -23.37 -36.48
CA VAL A 523 12.29 -22.27 -35.74
C VAL A 523 13.13 -21.95 -34.51
N VAL A 524 13.51 -20.68 -34.32
CA VAL A 524 14.31 -20.24 -33.16
C VAL A 524 13.48 -19.39 -32.21
N VAL A 525 13.80 -19.42 -30.91
CA VAL A 525 13.21 -18.52 -29.90
C VAL A 525 13.34 -17.06 -30.38
N GLY A 526 12.28 -16.27 -30.17
CA GLY A 526 12.18 -14.90 -30.66
C GLY A 526 11.64 -14.76 -32.09
N SER A 527 11.45 -15.87 -32.83
CA SER A 527 10.89 -15.82 -34.18
C SER A 527 9.42 -15.42 -34.20
N LEU A 528 9.01 -14.75 -35.28
CA LEU A 528 7.61 -14.61 -35.65
C LEU A 528 7.26 -15.65 -36.72
N ILE A 529 6.20 -16.42 -36.50
CA ILE A 529 5.75 -17.45 -37.44
C ILE A 529 4.27 -17.29 -37.80
N LYS A 530 3.89 -17.75 -38.98
CA LYS A 530 2.50 -17.96 -39.38
C LYS A 530 2.36 -19.21 -40.25
N LEU A 531 1.15 -19.71 -40.42
CA LEU A 531 0.89 -20.76 -41.40
C LEU A 531 1.05 -20.21 -42.82
N PHE A 532 1.49 -21.07 -43.74
CA PHE A 532 1.44 -20.77 -45.17
C PHE A 532 0.02 -20.38 -45.59
N ASP A 533 -0.12 -19.29 -46.35
CA ASP A 533 -1.40 -18.87 -46.92
C ASP A 533 -1.76 -19.82 -48.06
N ASP A 534 -2.72 -20.71 -47.81
CA ASP A 534 -3.17 -21.70 -48.79
C ASP A 534 -4.20 -21.12 -49.78
N GLY A 535 -4.50 -19.82 -49.68
CA GLY A 535 -5.45 -19.11 -50.53
C GLY A 535 -6.91 -19.53 -50.33
N ASN A 536 -7.21 -20.29 -49.27
CA ASN A 536 -8.56 -20.76 -48.95
C ASN A 536 -9.26 -19.79 -47.98
N PRO A 537 -10.30 -19.07 -48.43
CA PRO A 537 -10.98 -18.08 -47.59
C PRO A 537 -11.79 -18.67 -46.42
N GLU A 538 -11.91 -20.00 -46.32
CA GLU A 538 -12.62 -20.66 -45.20
C GLU A 538 -11.70 -21.09 -44.04
N THR A 539 -10.38 -21.14 -44.23
CA THR A 539 -9.39 -21.52 -43.20
C THR A 539 -8.85 -20.27 -42.50
N GLN A 540 -9.62 -19.73 -41.55
CA GLN A 540 -9.33 -18.47 -40.81
C GLN A 540 -8.00 -18.43 -40.00
N PHE A 541 -7.16 -19.46 -40.05
CA PHE A 541 -5.96 -19.62 -39.21
C PHE A 541 -4.64 -19.31 -39.95
N ASP A 542 -4.67 -19.11 -41.26
CA ASP A 542 -3.53 -18.71 -42.10
C ASP A 542 -3.08 -17.24 -41.92
N SER A 543 -3.97 -16.42 -41.36
CA SER A 543 -3.72 -15.00 -41.03
C SER A 543 -3.19 -14.77 -39.62
N ALA A 544 -3.21 -15.78 -38.76
CA ALA A 544 -2.75 -15.65 -37.37
C ALA A 544 -1.22 -15.65 -37.29
N VAL A 545 -0.67 -14.65 -36.59
CA VAL A 545 0.77 -14.53 -36.31
C VAL A 545 1.05 -14.96 -34.88
N TYR A 546 2.15 -15.71 -34.71
CA TYR A 546 2.60 -16.19 -33.41
C TYR A 546 4.03 -15.73 -33.12
N TYR A 547 4.30 -15.40 -31.86
CA TYR A 547 5.64 -15.19 -31.33
C TYR A 547 6.14 -16.48 -30.66
N ILE A 548 7.39 -16.87 -30.91
CA ILE A 548 8.02 -18.01 -30.24
C ILE A 548 8.70 -17.54 -28.96
N GLY A 549 8.11 -17.90 -27.82
CA GLY A 549 8.60 -17.54 -26.50
C GLY A 549 9.82 -18.35 -26.08
N ALA A 550 10.54 -17.85 -25.06
CA ALA A 550 11.62 -18.59 -24.42
C ALA A 550 11.13 -19.88 -23.70
N ASP A 551 9.82 -20.01 -23.51
CA ASP A 551 9.14 -21.21 -23.02
C ASP A 551 8.94 -22.28 -24.11
N LEU A 552 9.47 -22.06 -25.31
CA LEU A 552 9.33 -22.92 -26.49
C LEU A 552 7.87 -23.11 -26.92
N ARG A 553 7.01 -22.12 -26.65
CA ARG A 553 5.61 -22.12 -27.09
C ARG A 553 5.36 -21.02 -28.11
N ARG A 554 4.27 -21.20 -28.86
CA ARG A 554 3.76 -20.21 -29.79
C ARG A 554 2.68 -19.36 -29.12
N HIS A 555 2.92 -18.06 -29.01
CA HIS A 555 2.01 -17.10 -28.39
C HIS A 555 1.23 -16.35 -29.48
N PRO A 556 -0.10 -16.52 -29.57
CA PRO A 556 -0.89 -15.86 -30.60
C PRO A 556 -1.01 -14.36 -30.33
N PHE A 557 -0.88 -13.55 -31.38
CA PHE A 557 -1.35 -12.16 -31.36
C PHE A 557 -2.87 -12.14 -31.54
N PRO A 558 -3.64 -11.52 -30.62
CA PRO A 558 -5.10 -11.55 -30.68
C PRO A 558 -5.67 -10.69 -31.82
N ASN A 559 -4.92 -9.69 -32.29
CA ASN A 559 -5.26 -8.86 -33.45
C ASN A 559 -4.04 -8.02 -33.90
N GLU A 560 -4.19 -7.36 -35.05
CA GLU A 560 -3.17 -6.47 -35.63
C GLU A 560 -2.81 -5.28 -34.72
N ALA A 561 -3.75 -4.75 -33.93
CA ALA A 561 -3.49 -3.61 -33.05
C ALA A 561 -2.49 -3.98 -31.94
N VAL A 562 -2.61 -5.18 -31.36
CA VAL A 562 -1.62 -5.70 -30.39
C VAL A 562 -0.29 -5.98 -31.07
N TYR A 563 -0.28 -6.62 -32.24
CA TYR A 563 0.94 -6.87 -33.01
C TYR A 563 1.73 -5.59 -33.28
N LYS A 564 1.04 -4.53 -33.71
CA LYS A 564 1.65 -3.22 -34.02
C LYS A 564 2.24 -2.48 -32.82
N THR A 565 1.95 -2.94 -31.60
CA THR A 565 2.60 -2.40 -30.39
C THR A 565 3.99 -2.97 -30.16
N TRP A 566 4.29 -4.13 -30.75
CA TRP A 566 5.59 -4.81 -30.65
C TRP A 566 6.42 -4.69 -31.93
N PHE A 567 5.77 -4.64 -33.10
CA PHE A 567 6.44 -4.64 -34.40
C PHE A 567 5.83 -3.60 -35.34
N THR A 568 6.67 -2.88 -36.09
CA THR A 568 6.22 -1.77 -36.96
C THR A 568 5.57 -2.24 -38.26
N ASN A 569 5.84 -3.47 -38.69
CA ASN A 569 5.34 -4.07 -39.92
C ASN A 569 5.40 -5.62 -39.84
N PHE A 570 4.95 -6.30 -40.88
CA PHE A 570 4.92 -7.76 -40.97
C PHE A 570 6.20 -8.36 -41.63
N PHE A 571 7.30 -7.60 -41.74
CA PHE A 571 8.56 -8.13 -42.26
C PHE A 571 9.21 -9.08 -41.24
N GLY A 572 9.83 -10.14 -41.73
CA GLY A 572 10.53 -11.12 -40.89
C GLY A 572 9.65 -12.24 -40.33
N ILE A 573 8.34 -12.25 -40.63
CA ILE A 573 7.46 -13.38 -40.29
C ILE A 573 7.81 -14.55 -41.20
N ARG A 574 8.12 -15.69 -40.58
CA ARG A 574 8.41 -16.94 -41.27
C ARG A 574 7.13 -17.72 -41.50
N GLU A 575 6.95 -18.22 -42.72
CA GLU A 575 5.87 -19.16 -43.01
C GLU A 575 6.31 -20.57 -42.67
N VAL A 576 5.46 -21.30 -41.94
CA VAL A 576 5.69 -22.69 -41.56
C VAL A 576 4.51 -23.56 -41.99
N ASP A 577 4.76 -24.85 -42.20
CA ASP A 577 3.69 -25.80 -42.52
C ASP A 577 2.86 -26.19 -41.27
N GLU A 578 1.72 -26.85 -41.50
CA GLU A 578 0.80 -27.26 -40.43
C GLU A 578 1.45 -28.23 -39.42
N THR A 579 2.39 -29.07 -39.87
CA THR A 579 3.05 -30.07 -39.02
C THR A 579 4.00 -29.39 -38.04
N THR A 580 4.81 -28.45 -38.56
CA THR A 580 5.73 -27.60 -37.79
C THR A 580 4.96 -26.72 -36.81
N MET A 581 3.86 -26.11 -37.26
CA MET A 581 3.00 -25.32 -36.40
C MET A 581 2.47 -26.20 -35.26
N ALA A 582 1.84 -27.34 -35.57
CA ALA A 582 1.23 -28.24 -34.59
C ALA A 582 2.21 -28.84 -33.56
N ALA A 583 3.50 -29.00 -33.92
CA ALA A 583 4.54 -29.45 -33.01
C ALA A 583 4.83 -28.44 -31.88
N ILE A 584 4.61 -27.14 -32.13
CA ILE A 584 4.82 -26.10 -31.13
C ILE A 584 3.54 -25.86 -30.34
N LEU A 585 3.60 -26.14 -29.03
CA LEU A 585 2.46 -25.97 -28.13
C LEU A 585 2.03 -24.50 -28.03
N VAL A 586 0.73 -24.27 -27.88
CA VAL A 586 0.17 -22.92 -27.75
C VAL A 586 0.41 -22.39 -26.33
N GLY A 587 1.00 -21.21 -26.25
CA GLY A 587 1.20 -20.44 -25.02
C GLY A 587 0.09 -19.42 -24.79
N PRO A 588 0.14 -18.65 -23.68
CA PRO A 588 -0.74 -17.51 -23.47
C PRO A 588 -0.65 -16.51 -24.62
N MET A 589 -1.73 -15.77 -24.88
CA MET A 589 -1.73 -14.75 -25.93
C MET A 589 -0.77 -13.60 -25.60
N VAL A 590 -0.24 -12.97 -26.64
CA VAL A 590 0.52 -11.72 -26.48
C VAL A 590 -0.44 -10.58 -26.17
N THR A 591 -0.10 -9.75 -25.19
CA THR A 591 -0.87 -8.57 -24.78
C THR A 591 -0.25 -7.28 -25.34
N TYR A 592 -0.95 -6.15 -25.18
CA TYR A 592 -0.40 -4.82 -25.54
C TYR A 592 0.99 -4.64 -24.93
N ARG A 593 1.97 -4.18 -25.72
CA ARG A 593 3.33 -3.94 -25.23
C ARG A 593 3.28 -2.94 -24.07
N PRO A 594 3.99 -3.19 -22.96
CA PRO A 594 4.16 -2.23 -21.88
C PRO A 594 4.41 -0.81 -22.38
N GLY A 595 3.60 0.14 -21.89
CA GLY A 595 3.63 1.57 -22.19
C GLY A 595 3.44 1.99 -23.64
N SER A 596 2.95 1.11 -24.52
CA SER A 596 2.67 1.43 -25.92
C SER A 596 1.36 2.19 -26.15
N SER A 597 0.33 1.94 -25.34
CA SER A 597 -1.00 2.53 -25.49
C SER A 597 -1.83 2.41 -24.22
N LEU A 598 -2.79 3.32 -24.04
CA LEU A 598 -3.85 3.18 -23.06
C LEU A 598 -4.92 2.21 -23.56
N VAL A 599 -5.52 1.46 -22.65
CA VAL A 599 -6.50 0.45 -23.00
C VAL A 599 -7.75 0.51 -22.12
N LYS A 600 -8.89 0.04 -22.65
CA LYS A 600 -10.14 -0.09 -21.88
C LYS A 600 -10.96 -1.27 -22.34
N PHE A 601 -11.82 -1.78 -21.45
CA PHE A 601 -12.86 -2.72 -21.82
C PHE A 601 -14.17 -1.96 -22.02
N PRO A 602 -14.89 -2.12 -23.16
CA PRO A 602 -16.05 -1.28 -23.48
C PRO A 602 -17.16 -1.21 -22.42
N SER A 603 -17.41 -2.29 -21.66
CA SER A 603 -18.41 -2.31 -20.57
C SER A 603 -17.89 -1.81 -19.22
N VAL A 604 -16.58 -1.54 -19.09
CA VAL A 604 -15.97 -1.14 -17.83
C VAL A 604 -15.60 0.36 -17.91
N PRO A 605 -16.10 1.21 -16.99
CA PRO A 605 -15.81 2.64 -17.01
C PRO A 605 -14.42 2.95 -16.41
N LYS A 606 -13.39 2.24 -16.88
CA LYS A 606 -12.00 2.38 -16.44
C LYS A 606 -11.05 2.36 -17.64
N VAL A 607 -10.06 3.23 -17.61
CA VAL A 607 -8.95 3.26 -18.57
C VAL A 607 -7.69 2.81 -17.84
N TYR A 608 -6.96 1.88 -18.43
CA TYR A 608 -5.80 1.24 -17.85
C TYR A 608 -4.56 1.63 -18.62
N PHE A 609 -3.45 1.78 -17.91
CA PHE A 609 -2.13 1.73 -18.51
C PHE A 609 -1.58 0.30 -18.39
N VAL A 610 -0.80 -0.12 -19.38
CA VAL A 610 -0.08 -1.40 -19.34
C VAL A 610 1.31 -1.14 -18.78
N ASP A 611 1.59 -1.65 -17.58
CA ASP A 611 2.87 -1.45 -16.91
C ASP A 611 4.01 -2.32 -17.48
N SER A 612 5.23 -2.12 -16.99
CA SER A 612 6.44 -2.84 -17.40
C SER A 612 6.34 -4.36 -17.26
N THR A 613 5.45 -4.86 -16.40
CA THR A 613 5.20 -6.30 -16.20
C THR A 613 4.08 -6.83 -17.10
N GLY A 614 3.40 -5.96 -17.86
CA GLY A 614 2.25 -6.29 -18.69
C GLY A 614 0.91 -6.26 -17.95
N ALA A 615 0.88 -5.80 -16.69
CA ALA A 615 -0.34 -5.72 -15.91
C ALA A 615 -1.13 -4.43 -16.21
N LEU A 616 -2.46 -4.53 -16.13
CA LEU A 616 -3.37 -3.40 -16.29
C LEU A 616 -3.57 -2.70 -14.95
N ARG A 617 -3.22 -1.43 -14.89
CA ARG A 617 -3.39 -0.57 -13.71
C ARG A 617 -4.34 0.56 -14.04
N TRP A 618 -5.41 0.69 -13.26
CA TRP A 618 -6.46 1.68 -13.53
C TRP A 618 -5.96 3.09 -13.23
N ILE A 619 -6.10 4.01 -14.19
CA ILE A 619 -5.82 5.43 -13.99
C ILE A 619 -7.03 6.06 -13.27
N THR A 620 -6.85 6.45 -12.01
CA THR A 620 -7.99 6.80 -11.14
C THR A 620 -8.60 8.18 -11.40
N SER A 621 -7.95 9.05 -12.19
CA SER A 621 -8.48 10.37 -12.54
C SER A 621 -8.12 10.84 -13.95
N GLU A 622 -8.97 11.70 -14.51
CA GLU A 622 -8.74 12.33 -15.81
C GLU A 622 -7.54 13.29 -15.76
N GLU A 623 -7.35 13.99 -14.64
CA GLU A 623 -6.18 14.84 -14.41
C GLU A 623 -4.89 14.04 -14.51
N LEU A 624 -4.86 12.82 -13.94
CA LEU A 624 -3.70 11.94 -14.03
C LEU A 624 -3.46 11.47 -15.47
N ALA A 625 -4.52 11.10 -16.20
CA ALA A 625 -4.41 10.71 -17.61
C ALA A 625 -3.90 11.85 -18.51
N ILE A 626 -4.40 13.07 -18.32
CA ILE A 626 -3.91 14.29 -19.02
C ILE A 626 -2.45 14.53 -18.69
N SER A 627 -2.07 14.30 -17.44
CA SER A 627 -0.73 14.58 -16.98
C SER A 627 0.31 13.58 -17.53
N LEU A 628 -0.11 12.33 -17.76
CA LEU A 628 0.74 11.25 -18.30
C LEU A 628 0.79 11.25 -19.84
N TYR A 629 -0.33 11.52 -20.52
CA TYR A 629 -0.48 11.35 -21.98
C TYR A 629 -0.92 12.63 -22.71
N GLY A 630 -0.97 13.76 -22.01
CA GLY A 630 -1.37 15.07 -22.54
C GLY A 630 -2.89 15.22 -22.72
N ASN A 631 -3.32 16.43 -23.11
CA ASN A 631 -4.74 16.77 -23.28
C ASN A 631 -5.49 15.95 -24.35
N SER A 632 -4.78 15.18 -25.18
CA SER A 632 -5.36 14.31 -26.20
C SER A 632 -5.38 12.84 -25.81
N TRP A 633 -5.07 12.49 -24.55
CA TRP A 633 -4.95 11.11 -24.06
C TRP A 633 -6.12 10.19 -24.48
N ALA A 634 -7.35 10.72 -24.47
CA ALA A 634 -8.56 9.98 -24.81
C ALA A 634 -8.56 9.45 -26.26
N SER A 635 -7.82 10.09 -27.18
CA SER A 635 -7.66 9.65 -28.57
C SER A 635 -6.67 8.50 -28.74
N GLY A 636 -5.83 8.24 -27.74
CA GLY A 636 -4.86 7.14 -27.70
C GLY A 636 -5.35 5.91 -26.92
N VAL A 637 -6.63 5.87 -26.54
CA VAL A 637 -7.22 4.74 -25.80
C VAL A 637 -7.76 3.70 -26.78
N ASN A 638 -7.28 2.46 -26.68
CA ASN A 638 -7.73 1.35 -27.49
C ASN A 638 -8.72 0.44 -26.74
N ASP A 639 -9.77 0.00 -27.44
CA ASP A 639 -10.73 -0.94 -26.90
C ASP A 639 -10.19 -2.38 -26.96
N ILE A 640 -10.24 -3.09 -25.83
CA ILE A 640 -9.95 -4.52 -25.71
C ILE A 640 -11.28 -5.27 -25.61
N SER A 641 -11.45 -6.31 -26.42
CA SER A 641 -12.59 -7.23 -26.32
C SER A 641 -12.63 -7.90 -24.94
N GLU A 642 -13.82 -7.98 -24.34
CA GLU A 642 -14.04 -8.61 -23.03
C GLU A 642 -13.66 -10.10 -23.00
N ALA A 643 -13.63 -10.75 -24.17
CA ALA A 643 -13.17 -12.13 -24.30
C ALA A 643 -11.70 -12.31 -23.85
N PHE A 644 -10.91 -11.23 -23.81
CA PHE A 644 -9.51 -11.25 -23.40
C PHE A 644 -9.30 -10.81 -21.94
N TRP A 645 -10.38 -10.56 -21.17
CA TRP A 645 -10.29 -10.11 -19.78
C TRP A 645 -9.39 -10.99 -18.91
N SER A 646 -9.56 -12.31 -19.00
CA SER A 646 -8.79 -13.29 -18.22
C SER A 646 -7.33 -13.44 -18.65
N SER A 647 -6.93 -12.78 -19.73
CA SER A 647 -5.57 -12.82 -20.28
C SER A 647 -4.70 -11.67 -19.81
N TYR A 648 -5.30 -10.69 -19.12
CA TYR A 648 -4.59 -9.61 -18.46
C TYR A 648 -4.54 -9.85 -16.95
N ILE A 649 -3.40 -9.49 -16.35
CA ILE A 649 -3.25 -9.39 -14.90
C ILE A 649 -3.62 -7.96 -14.50
N PHE A 650 -4.38 -7.80 -13.42
CA PHE A 650 -4.73 -6.49 -12.90
C PHE A 650 -3.79 -6.14 -11.75
N GLY A 651 -3.05 -5.05 -11.91
CA GLY A 651 -2.17 -4.51 -10.88
C GLY A 651 -2.91 -3.56 -9.93
N SER A 652 -2.17 -2.96 -9.00
CA SER A 652 -2.68 -1.88 -8.16
C SER A 652 -3.15 -0.69 -9.00
N ASP A 653 -4.09 0.10 -8.49
CA ASP A 653 -4.54 1.30 -9.19
C ASP A 653 -3.40 2.33 -9.28
N LEU A 654 -3.35 3.11 -10.36
CA LEU A 654 -2.40 4.22 -10.54
C LEU A 654 -3.03 5.48 -9.99
N ILE A 655 -2.56 5.92 -8.82
CA ILE A 655 -3.15 7.03 -8.06
C ILE A 655 -2.36 8.34 -8.17
N SER A 656 -1.11 8.31 -8.63
CA SER A 656 -0.28 9.52 -8.79
C SER A 656 0.83 9.36 -9.83
N MET A 657 1.42 10.50 -10.23
CA MET A 657 2.61 10.59 -11.07
C MET A 657 3.91 10.10 -10.40
N ASN A 658 3.90 9.72 -9.13
CA ASN A 658 5.12 9.31 -8.40
C ASN A 658 5.15 7.79 -8.15
N ASP A 659 4.21 7.05 -8.74
CA ASP A 659 3.99 5.62 -8.52
C ASP A 659 4.92 4.78 -9.40
N GLU A 660 6.08 4.40 -8.87
CA GLU A 660 7.31 3.82 -9.47
C GLU A 660 7.19 3.10 -10.84
N ASN A 661 6.11 2.38 -11.13
CA ASN A 661 5.91 1.64 -12.39
C ASN A 661 5.44 2.49 -13.58
N TRP A 662 5.12 3.78 -13.41
CA TRP A 662 4.75 4.66 -14.53
C TRP A 662 5.95 5.05 -15.41
N ALA A 663 7.14 5.22 -14.80
CA ALA A 663 8.32 5.77 -15.47
C ALA A 663 9.02 4.76 -16.39
N MET A 664 8.78 3.46 -16.21
CA MET A 664 9.39 2.38 -16.99
C MET A 664 8.66 2.05 -18.30
N GLY A 665 7.45 2.57 -18.52
CA GLY A 665 6.64 2.23 -19.70
C GLY A 665 6.88 3.14 -20.92
N ILE A 666 7.31 4.39 -20.74
CA ILE A 666 7.36 5.36 -21.84
C ILE A 666 8.77 5.36 -22.46
N ALA A 667 8.97 4.51 -23.47
CA ALA A 667 9.89 4.88 -24.55
C ALA A 667 9.30 6.14 -25.20
N ARG A 668 9.85 7.32 -24.86
CA ARG A 668 9.44 8.60 -25.42
C ARG A 668 9.50 8.51 -26.95
N HIS A 669 8.44 8.98 -27.61
CA HIS A 669 8.37 9.14 -29.07
C HIS A 669 9.61 9.84 -29.64
#